data_AF-A0A8H5KTV0-F1
#
_entry.id   AF-A0A8H5KTV0-F1
#
_cell.length_a   1.000
_cell.length_b   1.000
_cell.length_c   1.000
_cell.angle_alpha   90.00
_cell.angle_beta   90.00
_cell.angle_gamma   90.00
#
_symmetry.space_group_name_H-M   'P 1'
#
loop_
_entity.id
_entity.type
_entity.pdbx_description
1 polymer ?
#
loop_
_entity_poly.entity_id
_entity_poly.type
_entity_poly.pdbx_seq_one_letter_code
_entity_poly.pdbx_strand_id
1 'polypeptide(L)'
;MPKNNDPTRIAPKLAPKHNLPSTLKVPCLLQVNSNKTFGGKGLGIPTTIATSLLALRSTDKDSYLGLVIEFPLSAAVESTGFGRCHHIDFGSEKVIPSTTRKLTVKFPREIDITYRAATEEETTRYPVGKKYMTWVSVSLGKGASVSVQGFGMPYSNPGLSAEGFLRPGPPASTTVMDGLYLLNIIQQPQFLFLAAHHDDIIKAKWSLASLAPNFDYGYGEDHSWDLERYMKQLHEIEGHRFRTAWSFENDASHVTAITQSIVQDFMWIQKWCLDMTTEMGWAYFVKHPVSRRSKRWLVLVSMDRDFWKDEEWSQACINGTMKLVVHPGPDELPESWTDDLSERYSARICHDPDENRVSFEWDLQLHDAKRQVDAVCDFLPSATPNRQFFRDKGLQVSELNASEKALMMSLHRDLLRGEGFWKTMMAADSVMGKTGGHVGDLDTGGQCERLALPMLPSVNFLKDGDRSGWVDALLSEVSEADQRPLRYYLSNRPLGFGIFTTGPSTDNTSLFPVAVLAMHTTVGTVMASAPTPTAANKFASDLYTASRSAVSKYNIGKSQESSCRAALIIRGFQLQAECDAFKCLLQYPHLGDEAEVLARSDIFTRLLERVSGNISWEEYVAGETVSDTEIMKLMEMLIEVADIVCSTPSLAHTEDHLKKWKVERARGIAIYEAGGMSRGDLYSIWGNTLLPCFLAGDEEFIPLEVKSYHDRDEHGNMRNRFGDDARKSALEFLVATGWPVYCVRG
;
A
#
# COMPACT_ATOMS: atom_id res chain seq x y z
N MET A 1 25.51 22.51 -1.21
CA MET A 1 25.26 23.23 -2.47
C MET A 1 24.82 24.66 -2.16
N PRO A 2 25.37 25.69 -2.82
CA PRO A 2 24.94 27.07 -2.59
C PRO A 2 23.53 27.26 -3.13
N LYS A 3 22.70 28.01 -2.39
CA LYS A 3 21.33 28.35 -2.76
C LYS A 3 21.36 29.25 -3.99
N ASN A 4 20.97 28.69 -5.14
CA ASN A 4 20.65 29.48 -6.34
C ASN A 4 19.39 30.29 -6.02
N ASN A 5 19.57 31.56 -5.64
CA ASN A 5 18.49 32.53 -5.62
C ASN A 5 18.27 33.00 -7.05
N ASP A 6 17.48 32.24 -7.79
CA ASP A 6 16.95 32.69 -9.07
C ASP A 6 15.78 33.67 -8.80
N PRO A 7 15.89 34.95 -9.20
CA PRO A 7 14.88 35.97 -8.94
C PRO A 7 13.57 35.80 -9.74
N THR A 8 13.48 34.79 -10.62
CA THR A 8 12.27 34.51 -11.42
C THR A 8 11.27 33.54 -10.78
N ARG A 9 11.61 32.91 -9.65
CA ARG A 9 10.78 31.85 -9.06
C ARG A 9 9.57 32.43 -8.30
N ILE A 10 8.40 32.44 -8.96
CA ILE A 10 7.11 32.87 -8.38
C ILE A 10 6.85 32.11 -7.06
N ALA A 11 6.49 32.85 -6.00
CA ALA A 11 6.21 32.27 -4.68
C ALA A 11 5.02 31.30 -4.74
N PRO A 12 5.07 30.14 -4.05
CA PRO A 12 3.99 29.18 -4.09
C PRO A 12 2.71 29.77 -3.49
N LYS A 13 1.55 29.47 -4.10
CA LYS A 13 0.26 29.79 -3.47
C LYS A 13 0.19 29.13 -2.08
N LEU A 14 -0.26 29.91 -1.10
CA LEU A 14 -0.41 29.47 0.29
C LEU A 14 -1.81 28.91 0.52
N ALA A 15 -1.92 28.01 1.51
CA ALA A 15 -3.21 27.50 1.97
C ALA A 15 -4.16 28.64 2.40
N PRO A 16 -5.49 28.44 2.29
CA PRO A 16 -6.48 29.40 2.74
C PRO A 16 -6.27 29.81 4.21
N LYS A 17 -6.28 31.11 4.50
CA LYS A 17 -6.17 31.63 5.87
C LYS A 17 -7.55 31.82 6.47
N HIS A 18 -7.96 30.90 7.35
CA HIS A 18 -9.25 31.00 8.06
C HIS A 18 -9.21 31.82 9.36
N ASN A 19 -8.10 32.51 9.68
CA ASN A 19 -7.91 33.24 10.95
C ASN A 19 -8.29 32.42 12.20
N LEU A 20 -7.98 31.12 12.19
CA LEU A 20 -8.32 30.20 13.27
C LEU A 20 -7.26 30.19 14.38
N PRO A 21 -7.62 29.86 15.63
CA PRO A 21 -6.65 29.60 16.69
C PRO A 21 -5.68 28.46 16.32
N SER A 22 -4.53 28.38 16.99
CA SER A 22 -3.65 27.22 16.87
C SER A 22 -4.30 25.94 17.43
N THR A 23 -3.89 24.76 16.93
CA THR A 23 -4.28 23.46 17.50
C THR A 23 -3.99 23.41 19.00
N LEU A 24 -4.94 22.90 19.77
CA LEU A 24 -4.88 22.83 21.23
C LEU A 24 -4.82 21.36 21.68
N LYS A 25 -3.82 20.99 22.49
CA LYS A 25 -3.79 19.71 23.23
C LYS A 25 -3.56 20.01 24.70
N VAL A 26 -4.50 19.65 25.57
CA VAL A 26 -4.43 19.96 27.02
C VAL A 26 -4.67 18.68 27.83
N PRO A 27 -3.80 18.37 28.82
CA PRO A 27 -4.03 17.25 29.73
C PRO A 27 -5.39 17.37 30.43
N CYS A 28 -6.12 16.27 30.51
CA CYS A 28 -7.42 16.25 31.17
C CYS A 28 -7.64 14.95 31.95
N LEU A 29 -8.68 14.95 32.78
CA LEU A 29 -9.26 13.77 33.41
C LEU A 29 -10.68 13.58 32.87
N LEU A 30 -11.08 12.35 32.56
CA LEU A 30 -12.47 12.04 32.25
C LEU A 30 -13.19 11.59 33.53
N GLN A 31 -14.24 12.29 33.92
CA GLN A 31 -15.14 11.86 35.00
C GLN A 31 -16.24 10.99 34.40
N VAL A 32 -16.30 9.74 34.84
CA VAL A 32 -17.28 8.75 34.35
C VAL A 32 -18.53 8.74 35.21
N ASN A 33 -18.37 8.88 36.53
CA ASN A 33 -19.45 9.00 37.52
C ASN A 33 -19.00 9.95 38.64
N SER A 34 -19.91 10.30 39.55
CA SER A 34 -19.69 11.30 40.63
C SER A 34 -18.36 11.12 41.38
N ASN A 35 -17.88 9.88 41.55
CA ASN A 35 -16.65 9.56 42.27
C ASN A 35 -15.60 8.77 41.46
N LYS A 36 -15.79 8.55 40.14
CA LYS A 36 -14.90 7.69 39.33
C LYS A 36 -14.29 8.44 38.16
N THR A 37 -12.99 8.24 37.96
CA THR A 37 -12.20 9.03 37.02
C THR A 37 -11.30 8.16 36.17
N PHE A 38 -11.23 8.41 34.87
CA PHE A 38 -10.43 7.66 33.90
C PHE A 38 -9.30 8.51 33.30
N GLY A 39 -8.08 7.97 33.33
CA GLY A 39 -6.88 8.65 32.87
C GLY A 39 -6.36 9.70 33.86
N GLY A 40 -5.75 10.76 33.32
CA GLY A 40 -5.24 11.88 34.12
C GLY A 40 -3.82 11.73 34.63
N LYS A 41 -2.98 10.86 34.05
CA LYS A 41 -1.53 10.82 34.34
C LYS A 41 -0.87 12.21 34.29
N GLY A 42 -1.25 13.03 33.30
CA GLY A 42 -0.76 14.40 33.14
C GLY A 42 -1.22 15.39 34.22
N LEU A 43 -2.15 15.00 35.09
CA LEU A 43 -2.63 15.75 36.25
C LEU A 43 -2.08 15.16 37.58
N GLY A 44 -1.19 14.17 37.48
CA GLY A 44 -0.56 13.52 38.63
C GLY A 44 -1.36 12.38 39.25
N ILE A 45 -2.46 11.95 38.62
CA ILE A 45 -3.21 10.78 39.10
C ILE A 45 -2.33 9.54 38.95
N PRO A 46 -2.28 8.63 39.94
CA PRO A 46 -1.45 7.42 39.92
C PRO A 46 -2.02 6.37 38.93
N THR A 47 -1.94 6.69 37.65
CA THR A 47 -2.32 5.83 36.52
C THR A 47 -1.27 5.91 35.43
N THR A 48 -1.16 4.85 34.63
CA THR A 48 -0.28 4.81 33.46
C THR A 48 -0.92 5.42 32.22
N ILE A 49 -2.24 5.65 32.24
CA ILE A 49 -3.03 6.16 31.10
C ILE A 49 -3.02 7.69 31.10
N ALA A 50 -2.55 8.28 30.01
CA ALA A 50 -2.65 9.73 29.80
C ALA A 50 -3.89 10.06 28.97
N THR A 51 -4.54 11.18 29.29
CA THR A 51 -5.73 11.68 28.61
C THR A 51 -5.59 13.16 28.33
N SER A 52 -6.01 13.60 27.14
CA SER A 52 -5.92 15.01 26.73
C SER A 52 -7.12 15.41 25.88
N LEU A 53 -7.65 16.61 26.11
CA LEU A 53 -8.55 17.25 25.16
C LEU A 53 -7.74 17.76 23.96
N LEU A 54 -8.27 17.52 22.77
CA LEU A 54 -7.70 17.94 21.50
C LEU A 54 -8.72 18.81 20.75
N ALA A 55 -8.27 19.94 20.22
CA ALA A 55 -8.95 20.64 19.14
C ALA A 55 -7.98 20.69 17.95
N LEU A 56 -8.14 19.75 17.02
CA LEU A 56 -7.33 19.68 15.81
C LEU A 56 -7.90 20.65 14.79
N ARG A 57 -7.03 21.53 14.28
CA ARG A 57 -7.36 22.49 13.22
C ARG A 57 -6.40 22.30 12.07
N SER A 58 -6.95 22.12 10.88
CA SER A 58 -6.18 22.02 9.66
C SER A 58 -6.96 22.58 8.50
N THR A 59 -6.23 23.08 7.50
CA THR A 59 -6.78 23.53 6.22
C THR A 59 -6.90 22.38 5.22
N ASP A 60 -6.15 21.30 5.43
CA ASP A 60 -5.94 20.22 4.46
C ASP A 60 -6.47 18.87 4.96
N LYS A 61 -7.27 18.89 6.03
CA LYS A 61 -8.02 17.75 6.60
C LYS A 61 -9.10 18.25 7.54
N ASP A 62 -10.04 17.38 7.87
CA ASP A 62 -11.13 17.71 8.77
C ASP A 62 -10.64 18.16 10.16
N SER A 63 -11.23 19.27 10.59
CA SER A 63 -11.01 19.83 11.92
C SER A 63 -12.05 19.27 12.88
N TYR A 64 -11.61 18.81 14.06
CA TYR A 64 -12.49 18.19 15.05
C TYR A 64 -12.08 18.51 16.49
N LEU A 65 -13.04 18.39 17.39
CA LEU A 65 -12.80 18.28 18.83
C LEU A 65 -12.72 16.80 19.22
N GLY A 66 -11.87 16.46 20.17
CA GLY A 66 -11.73 15.07 20.58
C GLY A 66 -11.06 14.85 21.93
N LEU A 67 -11.13 13.61 22.37
CA LEU A 67 -10.40 13.08 23.52
C LEU A 67 -9.31 12.15 23.01
N VAL A 68 -8.07 12.42 23.39
CA VAL A 68 -6.92 11.54 23.17
C VAL A 68 -6.69 10.70 24.42
N ILE A 69 -6.58 9.39 24.25
CA ILE A 69 -6.22 8.41 25.29
C ILE A 69 -4.91 7.75 24.86
N GLU A 70 -3.90 7.80 25.71
CA GLU A 70 -2.56 7.24 25.45
C GLU A 70 -2.28 6.11 26.45
N PHE A 71 -2.12 4.90 25.91
CA PHE A 71 -1.74 3.71 26.66
C PHE A 71 -0.24 3.47 26.51
N PRO A 72 0.49 3.08 27.56
CA PRO A 72 1.92 2.80 27.44
C PRO A 72 2.18 1.58 26.54
N LEU A 73 3.28 1.62 25.78
CA LEU A 73 3.89 0.49 25.10
C LEU A 73 5.29 0.29 25.69
N SER A 74 5.59 -0.93 26.12
CA SER A 74 6.93 -1.26 26.63
C SER A 74 7.85 -1.63 25.46
N ALA A 75 9.05 -1.05 25.41
CA ALA A 75 10.07 -1.45 24.44
C ALA A 75 10.45 -2.94 24.58
N ALA A 76 10.26 -3.54 25.76
CA ALA A 76 10.56 -4.94 26.00
C ALA A 76 9.68 -5.91 25.20
N VAL A 77 8.48 -5.50 24.74
CA VAL A 77 7.60 -6.37 23.93
C VAL A 77 8.11 -6.56 22.51
N GLU A 78 9.01 -5.69 22.05
CA GLU A 78 9.71 -5.94 20.80
C GLU A 78 10.43 -7.28 20.94
N SER A 79 11.23 -7.45 22.01
CA SER A 79 12.04 -8.65 22.25
C SER A 79 11.23 -9.96 22.25
N THR A 80 9.93 -9.93 22.61
CA THR A 80 9.06 -11.11 22.62
C THR A 80 8.57 -11.52 21.22
N GLY A 81 8.76 -10.67 20.21
CA GLY A 81 8.30 -10.90 18.84
C GLY A 81 6.98 -10.22 18.50
N PHE A 82 6.45 -9.32 19.34
CA PHE A 82 5.23 -8.57 19.00
C PHE A 82 5.46 -7.62 17.81
N GLY A 83 6.65 -7.00 17.79
CA GLY A 83 7.06 -5.95 16.86
C GLY A 83 7.07 -4.56 17.48
N ARG A 84 7.81 -3.64 16.86
CA ARG A 84 7.91 -2.24 17.23
C ARG A 84 6.78 -1.45 16.57
N CYS A 85 6.10 -0.60 17.35
CA CYS A 85 5.07 0.30 16.83
C CYS A 85 5.65 1.69 16.60
N HIS A 86 5.13 2.41 15.61
CA HIS A 86 5.60 3.75 15.25
C HIS A 86 4.47 4.78 15.32
N HIS A 87 4.83 6.06 15.28
CA HIS A 87 3.90 7.17 15.11
C HIS A 87 4.58 8.28 14.31
N ILE A 88 3.77 9.23 13.84
CA ILE A 88 4.28 10.42 13.16
C ILE A 88 4.64 11.49 14.18
N ASP A 89 5.89 11.95 14.12
CA ASP A 89 6.26 13.23 14.70
C ASP A 89 5.81 14.35 13.76
N PHE A 90 4.74 15.04 14.12
CA PHE A 90 4.20 16.15 13.32
C PHE A 90 5.12 17.38 13.26
N GLY A 91 6.17 17.44 14.09
CA GLY A 91 7.18 18.51 14.00
C GLY A 91 8.15 18.29 12.84
N SER A 92 8.63 17.06 12.67
CA SER A 92 9.56 16.68 11.61
C SER A 92 8.91 16.00 10.39
N GLU A 93 7.62 15.65 10.49
CA GLU A 93 6.87 14.82 9.53
C GLU A 93 7.52 13.46 9.27
N LYS A 94 8.18 12.89 10.30
CA LYS A 94 8.86 11.59 10.20
C LYS A 94 8.17 10.51 11.02
N VAL A 95 8.27 9.29 10.53
CA VAL A 95 7.91 8.07 11.25
C VAL A 95 8.97 7.79 12.31
N ILE A 96 8.57 7.71 13.58
CA ILE A 96 9.48 7.42 14.70
C ILE A 96 8.91 6.33 15.62
N PRO A 97 9.77 5.56 16.33
CA PRO A 97 9.31 4.59 17.31
C PRO A 97 8.37 5.19 18.36
N SER A 98 7.29 4.48 18.67
CA SER A 98 6.31 4.91 19.65
C SER A 98 6.45 4.17 20.97
N THR A 99 6.37 4.92 22.07
CA THR A 99 6.27 4.40 23.44
C THR A 99 4.83 4.36 23.95
N THR A 100 3.85 4.74 23.11
CA THR A 100 2.43 4.71 23.48
C THR A 100 1.53 4.29 22.32
N ARG A 101 0.40 3.65 22.64
CA ARG A 101 -0.72 3.43 21.73
C ARG A 101 -1.75 4.53 21.97
N LYS A 102 -2.06 5.29 20.93
CA LYS A 102 -3.03 6.39 20.96
C LYS A 102 -4.39 5.93 20.45
N LEU A 103 -5.44 6.20 21.22
CA LEU A 103 -6.82 6.25 20.74
C LEU A 103 -7.28 7.71 20.70
N THR A 104 -7.93 8.11 19.61
CA THR A 104 -8.52 9.46 19.49
C THR A 104 -10.02 9.33 19.28
N VAL A 105 -10.79 9.65 20.31
CA VAL A 105 -12.26 9.77 20.22
C VAL A 105 -12.56 11.13 19.62
N LYS A 106 -13.09 11.15 18.40
CA LYS A 106 -13.48 12.37 17.66
C LYS A 106 -14.96 12.62 17.92
N PHE A 107 -15.27 13.82 18.40
CA PHE A 107 -16.65 14.25 18.60
C PHE A 107 -17.27 14.74 17.29
N PRO A 108 -18.54 14.43 17.03
CA PRO A 108 -19.27 15.01 15.91
C PRO A 108 -19.47 16.52 16.11
N ARG A 109 -19.93 17.22 15.07
CA ARG A 109 -20.25 18.65 15.19
C ARG A 109 -21.59 18.88 15.88
N GLU A 110 -22.45 17.87 15.92
CA GLU A 110 -23.76 17.86 16.60
C GLU A 110 -23.59 17.60 18.11
N ILE A 111 -22.96 18.53 18.82
CA ILE A 111 -22.70 18.46 20.26
C ILE A 111 -23.02 19.77 20.97
N ASP A 112 -23.44 19.67 22.23
CA ASP A 112 -23.59 20.79 23.15
C ASP A 112 -22.42 20.81 24.14
N ILE A 113 -21.78 21.98 24.31
CA ILE A 113 -20.62 22.13 25.18
C ILE A 113 -20.88 23.19 26.25
N THR A 114 -20.65 22.85 27.51
CA THR A 114 -20.70 23.78 28.63
C THR A 114 -19.39 23.79 29.41
N TYR A 115 -19.08 24.93 30.04
CA TYR A 115 -17.81 25.17 30.72
C TYR A 115 -18.03 25.75 32.11
N ARG A 116 -17.26 25.28 33.09
CA ARG A 116 -17.26 25.80 34.47
C ARG A 116 -15.82 25.83 35.00
N ALA A 117 -15.38 26.93 35.59
CA ALA A 117 -14.09 26.97 36.28
C ALA A 117 -14.11 26.00 37.47
N ALA A 118 -13.03 25.24 37.67
CA ALA A 118 -12.91 24.36 38.84
C ALA A 118 -12.67 25.19 40.11
N THR A 119 -13.27 24.78 41.22
CA THR A 119 -13.05 25.45 42.52
C THR A 119 -11.67 25.12 43.08
N GLU A 120 -11.16 25.93 44.02
CA GLU A 120 -9.87 25.65 44.68
C GLU A 120 -9.86 24.28 45.40
N GLU A 121 -10.99 23.86 45.96
CA GLU A 121 -11.15 22.53 46.56
C GLU A 121 -11.10 21.39 45.53
N GLU A 122 -11.50 21.64 44.28
CA GLU A 122 -11.43 20.66 43.20
C GLU A 122 -10.02 20.58 42.62
N THR A 123 -9.29 21.71 42.52
CA THR A 123 -7.93 21.74 41.98
C THR A 123 -6.90 21.17 42.95
N THR A 124 -7.07 21.39 44.26
CA THR A 124 -6.18 20.88 45.32
C THR A 124 -6.27 19.36 45.51
N ARG A 125 -7.34 18.71 45.03
CA ARG A 125 -7.48 17.24 45.05
C ARG A 125 -6.48 16.50 44.14
N TYR A 126 -5.82 17.20 43.22
CA TYR A 126 -4.92 16.58 42.26
C TYR A 126 -3.47 16.99 42.51
N PRO A 127 -2.54 16.02 42.62
CA PRO A 127 -1.19 16.26 43.15
C PRO A 127 -0.28 17.09 42.23
N VAL A 128 -0.60 17.21 40.94
CA VAL A 128 0.08 18.11 39.98
C VAL A 128 -0.86 19.26 39.61
N GLY A 129 -1.62 19.77 40.58
CA GLY A 129 -2.63 20.81 40.41
C GLY A 129 -2.07 22.03 39.67
N LYS A 130 -2.35 22.15 38.37
CA LYS A 130 -2.09 23.40 37.64
C LYS A 130 -2.98 24.49 38.24
N LYS A 131 -2.44 25.70 38.37
CA LYS A 131 -3.09 26.86 39.00
C LYS A 131 -4.53 27.13 38.50
N TYR A 132 -4.83 26.71 37.27
CA TYR A 132 -6.16 26.86 36.66
C TYR A 132 -6.60 25.56 36.01
N MET A 133 -7.83 25.13 36.31
CA MET A 133 -8.49 23.99 35.67
C MET A 133 -9.94 24.34 35.31
N THR A 134 -10.46 23.68 34.27
CA THR A 134 -11.79 23.95 33.73
C THR A 134 -12.55 22.65 33.54
N TRP A 135 -13.77 22.59 34.06
CA TRP A 135 -14.74 21.55 33.73
C TRP A 135 -15.34 21.82 32.36
N VAL A 136 -15.33 20.80 31.51
CA VAL A 136 -15.91 20.81 30.17
C VAL A 136 -16.90 19.66 30.09
N SER A 137 -18.19 19.97 29.92
CA SER A 137 -19.21 18.95 29.68
C SER A 137 -19.60 18.96 28.20
N VAL A 138 -19.64 17.78 27.61
CA VAL A 138 -19.99 17.55 26.20
C VAL A 138 -21.19 16.62 26.18
N SER A 139 -22.29 17.04 25.56
CA SER A 139 -23.46 16.20 25.34
C SER A 139 -23.63 15.96 23.84
N LEU A 140 -23.79 14.70 23.45
CA LEU A 140 -24.02 14.34 22.06
C LEU A 140 -25.49 14.61 21.68
N GLY A 141 -25.70 15.18 20.49
CA GLY A 141 -27.02 15.35 19.91
C GLY A 141 -27.75 14.01 19.71
N LYS A 142 -29.08 14.06 19.56
CA LYS A 142 -29.90 12.85 19.37
C LYS A 142 -29.46 12.10 18.11
N GLY A 143 -29.01 10.86 18.28
CA GLY A 143 -28.55 10.00 17.17
C GLY A 143 -27.10 10.26 16.73
N ALA A 144 -26.41 11.24 17.32
CA ALA A 144 -25.00 11.49 17.07
C ALA A 144 -24.13 10.46 17.79
N SER A 145 -23.03 10.05 17.17
CA SER A 145 -22.08 9.11 17.74
C SER A 145 -20.65 9.55 17.46
N VAL A 146 -19.74 9.21 18.37
CA VAL A 146 -18.30 9.44 18.17
C VAL A 146 -17.71 8.50 17.12
N SER A 147 -16.61 8.92 16.51
CA SER A 147 -15.69 8.04 15.78
C SER A 147 -14.40 7.87 16.56
N VAL A 148 -13.76 6.70 16.47
CA VAL A 148 -12.55 6.40 17.28
C VAL A 148 -11.39 5.97 16.40
N GLN A 149 -10.41 6.87 16.26
CA GLN A 149 -9.17 6.57 15.57
C GLN A 149 -8.27 5.69 16.44
N GLY A 150 -7.64 4.67 15.82
CA GLY A 150 -6.73 3.72 16.46
C GLY A 150 -7.41 2.53 17.13
N PHE A 151 -8.75 2.45 17.07
CA PHE A 151 -9.51 1.33 17.64
C PHE A 151 -9.22 0.03 16.87
N GLY A 152 -9.16 -1.11 17.59
CA GLY A 152 -8.90 -2.43 16.99
C GLY A 152 -7.43 -2.66 16.58
N MET A 153 -6.56 -1.67 16.69
CA MET A 153 -5.14 -1.82 16.36
C MET A 153 -4.45 -2.81 17.32
N PRO A 154 -3.51 -3.65 16.85
CA PRO A 154 -2.83 -4.61 17.70
C PRO A 154 -2.13 -3.96 18.90
N TYR A 155 -2.26 -4.59 20.07
CA TYR A 155 -1.67 -4.12 21.32
C TYR A 155 -1.11 -5.29 22.16
N SER A 156 0.08 -5.08 22.71
CA SER A 156 0.70 -5.98 23.68
C SER A 156 1.51 -5.19 24.69
N ASN A 157 1.22 -5.41 25.98
CA ASN A 157 2.02 -4.91 27.07
C ASN A 157 1.84 -5.81 28.30
N PRO A 158 2.47 -7.01 28.29
CA PRO A 158 2.34 -8.00 29.36
C PRO A 158 2.56 -7.41 30.74
N GLY A 159 1.59 -7.62 31.64
CA GLY A 159 1.69 -7.21 33.04
C GLY A 159 1.13 -5.82 33.36
N LEU A 160 0.59 -5.08 32.38
CA LEU A 160 -0.17 -3.85 32.64
C LEU A 160 -1.67 -4.07 32.44
N SER A 161 -2.48 -3.41 33.28
CA SER A 161 -3.95 -3.47 33.21
C SER A 161 -4.51 -3.06 31.84
N ALA A 162 -3.83 -2.15 31.14
CA ALA A 162 -4.18 -1.69 29.79
C ALA A 162 -4.27 -2.83 28.74
N GLU A 163 -3.56 -3.94 28.93
CA GLU A 163 -3.61 -5.09 28.01
C GLU A 163 -5.00 -5.72 27.97
N GLY A 164 -5.65 -5.88 29.13
CA GLY A 164 -7.02 -6.39 29.22
C GLY A 164 -8.10 -5.39 28.78
N PHE A 165 -7.77 -4.09 28.69
CA PHE A 165 -8.71 -3.07 28.23
C PHE A 165 -8.81 -3.00 26.71
N LEU A 166 -7.71 -3.33 26.01
CA LEU A 166 -7.57 -3.20 24.55
C LEU A 166 -7.65 -4.54 23.80
N ARG A 167 -7.64 -5.69 24.50
CA ARG A 167 -7.93 -7.01 23.92
C ARG A 167 -9.29 -7.53 24.39
N PRO A 168 -10.36 -7.37 23.61
CA PRO A 168 -11.64 -8.00 23.93
C PRO A 168 -11.56 -9.50 23.60
N GLY A 169 -11.37 -10.37 24.60
CA GLY A 169 -11.42 -11.82 24.37
C GLY A 169 -11.18 -12.64 25.63
N PRO A 170 -11.80 -13.83 25.79
CA PRO A 170 -11.52 -14.71 26.93
C PRO A 170 -10.04 -15.15 26.97
N PRO A 171 -9.44 -15.23 28.17
CA PRO A 171 -10.07 -15.02 29.48
C PRO A 171 -10.07 -13.55 29.95
N ALA A 172 -9.61 -12.59 29.13
CA ALA A 172 -9.11 -11.30 29.57
C ALA A 172 -9.88 -10.06 29.06
N SER A 173 -11.22 -10.13 28.96
CA SER A 173 -12.00 -8.87 28.92
C SER A 173 -12.01 -8.26 30.32
N THR A 174 -10.94 -7.53 30.63
CA THR A 174 -10.79 -6.89 31.93
C THR A 174 -11.57 -5.58 31.93
N THR A 175 -12.45 -5.42 32.92
CA THR A 175 -13.17 -4.17 33.11
C THR A 175 -12.17 -3.06 33.45
N VAL A 176 -12.29 -1.92 32.80
CA VAL A 176 -11.49 -0.73 33.07
C VAL A 176 -11.71 -0.27 34.52
N MET A 177 -12.97 -0.24 34.95
CA MET A 177 -13.38 0.07 36.34
C MET A 177 -14.76 -0.55 36.63
N ASP A 178 -14.91 -1.27 37.74
CA ASP A 178 -16.19 -1.70 38.31
C ASP A 178 -17.23 -2.21 37.29
N GLY A 179 -16.87 -3.18 36.45
CA GLY A 179 -17.80 -3.73 35.45
C GLY A 179 -17.86 -2.98 34.11
N LEU A 180 -17.25 -1.79 33.99
CA LEU A 180 -17.25 -1.00 32.77
C LEU A 180 -16.07 -1.36 31.87
N TYR A 181 -16.36 -1.65 30.59
CA TYR A 181 -15.37 -1.81 29.54
C TYR A 181 -14.99 -0.46 28.93
N LEU A 182 -13.85 -0.41 28.24
CA LEU A 182 -13.40 0.80 27.53
C LEU A 182 -14.47 1.31 26.56
N LEU A 183 -15.20 0.40 25.91
CA LEU A 183 -16.28 0.74 25.00
C LEU A 183 -17.42 1.50 25.69
N ASN A 184 -17.76 1.14 26.93
CA ASN A 184 -18.77 1.85 27.72
C ASN A 184 -18.31 3.27 28.10
N ILE A 185 -17.00 3.51 28.17
CA ILE A 185 -16.43 4.82 28.49
C ILE A 185 -16.45 5.73 27.25
N ILE A 186 -16.13 5.19 26.07
CA ILE A 186 -16.02 5.99 24.84
C ILE A 186 -17.36 6.18 24.11
N GLN A 187 -18.39 5.39 24.41
CA GLN A 187 -19.72 5.50 23.80
C GLN A 187 -20.76 6.20 24.68
N GLN A 188 -20.31 7.00 25.65
CA GLN A 188 -21.22 7.72 26.53
C GLN A 188 -21.98 8.82 25.76
N PRO A 189 -23.26 9.08 26.08
CA PRO A 189 -24.00 10.19 25.50
C PRO A 189 -23.53 11.54 26.04
N GLN A 190 -22.91 11.54 27.21
CA GLN A 190 -22.40 12.73 27.88
C GLN A 190 -21.01 12.45 28.44
N PHE A 191 -20.08 13.39 28.23
CA PHE A 191 -18.73 13.35 28.76
C PHE A 191 -18.51 14.55 29.68
N LEU A 192 -17.76 14.34 30.76
CA LEU A 192 -17.37 15.39 31.68
C LEU A 192 -15.87 15.34 31.91
N PHE A 193 -15.18 16.42 31.54
CA PHE A 193 -13.72 16.51 31.60
C PHE A 193 -13.28 17.57 32.59
N LEU A 194 -12.21 17.31 33.32
CA LEU A 194 -11.44 18.33 34.03
C LEU A 194 -10.15 18.60 33.26
N ALA A 195 -10.05 19.74 32.58
CA ALA A 195 -8.92 20.13 31.75
C ALA A 195 -7.96 21.07 32.47
N ALA A 196 -6.65 20.82 32.37
CA ALA A 196 -5.60 21.62 33.01
C ALA A 196 -5.26 22.90 32.23
N HIS A 197 -6.24 23.81 32.14
CA HIS A 197 -6.09 25.12 31.52
C HIS A 197 -7.13 26.12 32.05
N HIS A 198 -6.85 27.42 31.88
CA HIS A 198 -7.77 28.51 32.20
C HIS A 198 -9.03 28.50 31.32
N ASP A 199 -10.16 28.89 31.89
CA ASP A 199 -11.50 28.68 31.32
C ASP A 199 -11.78 29.56 30.10
N ASP A 200 -11.33 30.82 30.12
CA ASP A 200 -11.34 31.74 28.99
C ASP A 200 -10.69 31.14 27.73
N ILE A 201 -9.52 30.52 27.86
CA ILE A 201 -8.77 29.94 26.75
C ILE A 201 -9.43 28.64 26.28
N ILE A 202 -9.93 27.81 27.20
CA ILE A 202 -10.67 26.59 26.81
C ILE A 202 -11.96 26.96 26.06
N LYS A 203 -12.74 27.92 26.55
CA LYS A 203 -13.96 28.41 25.89
C LYS A 203 -13.66 28.96 24.48
N ALA A 204 -12.57 29.71 24.33
CA ALA A 204 -12.18 30.30 23.06
C ALA A 204 -11.59 29.28 22.07
N LYS A 205 -10.79 28.31 22.55
CA LYS A 205 -9.99 27.39 21.72
C LYS A 205 -10.43 25.93 21.74
N TRP A 206 -11.50 25.57 22.43
CA TRP A 206 -12.05 24.21 22.41
C TRP A 206 -13.57 24.28 22.18
N SER A 207 -14.01 24.97 21.13
CA SER A 207 -15.43 25.15 20.80
C SER A 207 -15.70 24.88 19.32
N LEU A 208 -16.95 24.57 18.97
CA LEU A 208 -17.32 24.32 17.56
C LEU A 208 -17.06 25.53 16.67
N ALA A 209 -17.29 26.75 17.18
CA ALA A 209 -17.00 28.01 16.48
C ALA A 209 -15.50 28.22 16.17
N SER A 210 -14.62 27.47 16.82
CA SER A 210 -13.17 27.54 16.62
C SER A 210 -12.63 26.52 15.62
N LEU A 211 -13.48 25.67 15.03
CA LEU A 211 -13.08 24.70 14.00
C LEU A 211 -13.15 25.31 12.60
N ALA A 212 -12.31 24.83 11.69
CA ALA A 212 -12.46 25.11 10.26
C ALA A 212 -13.78 24.50 9.73
N PRO A 213 -14.26 24.92 8.55
CA PRO A 213 -15.27 24.18 7.80
C PRO A 213 -14.86 22.72 7.55
N ASN A 214 -15.83 21.89 7.11
CA ASN A 214 -15.50 20.54 6.65
C ASN A 214 -14.57 20.63 5.45
N PHE A 215 -13.61 19.71 5.38
CA PHE A 215 -12.59 19.70 4.36
C PHE A 215 -13.05 18.89 3.14
N ASP A 216 -12.76 19.41 1.96
CA ASP A 216 -12.91 18.72 0.69
C ASP A 216 -11.69 19.03 -0.18
N TYR A 217 -11.18 18.00 -0.86
CA TYR A 217 -10.09 18.16 -1.82
C TYR A 217 -10.57 18.85 -3.11
N GLY A 218 -11.87 18.76 -3.44
CA GLY A 218 -12.50 19.42 -4.58
C GLY A 218 -12.48 18.64 -5.89
N TYR A 219 -12.14 17.35 -5.88
CA TYR A 219 -12.02 16.51 -7.10
C TYR A 219 -13.24 15.62 -7.37
N GLY A 220 -14.32 15.77 -6.60
CA GLY A 220 -15.53 14.97 -6.71
C GLY A 220 -15.36 13.54 -6.20
N GLU A 221 -16.33 12.67 -6.52
CA GLU A 221 -16.38 11.27 -6.05
C GLU A 221 -16.05 10.24 -7.14
N ASP A 222 -16.03 10.65 -8.41
CA ASP A 222 -15.69 9.78 -9.52
C ASP A 222 -14.18 9.86 -9.81
N HIS A 223 -13.52 8.72 -9.64
CA HIS A 223 -12.08 8.57 -9.79
C HIS A 223 -11.70 7.51 -10.84
N SER A 224 -12.68 6.98 -11.58
CA SER A 224 -12.44 6.02 -12.67
C SER A 224 -11.49 6.58 -13.73
N TRP A 225 -10.68 5.78 -14.41
CA TRP A 225 -9.75 6.32 -15.40
C TRP A 225 -10.48 7.03 -16.57
N ASP A 226 -10.38 8.35 -16.62
CA ASP A 226 -10.95 9.20 -17.66
C ASP A 226 -9.99 10.34 -17.99
N LEU A 227 -9.42 10.30 -19.21
CA LEU A 227 -8.42 11.25 -19.64
C LEU A 227 -8.99 12.68 -19.75
N GLU A 228 -10.19 12.84 -20.29
CA GLU A 228 -10.81 14.15 -20.50
C GLU A 228 -11.13 14.82 -19.16
N ARG A 229 -11.70 14.06 -18.22
CA ARG A 229 -11.99 14.54 -16.86
C ARG A 229 -10.71 14.97 -16.16
N TYR A 230 -9.64 14.17 -16.22
CA TYR A 230 -8.39 14.53 -15.57
C TYR A 230 -7.71 15.74 -16.22
N MET A 231 -7.77 15.88 -17.55
CA MET A 231 -7.28 17.07 -18.25
C MET A 231 -8.05 18.32 -17.83
N LYS A 232 -9.38 18.22 -17.73
CA LYS A 232 -10.24 19.31 -17.24
C LYS A 232 -9.91 19.69 -15.80
N GLN A 233 -9.79 18.70 -14.91
CA GLN A 233 -9.43 18.92 -13.50
C GLN A 233 -8.07 19.59 -13.34
N LEU A 234 -7.07 19.21 -14.16
CA LEU A 234 -5.74 19.81 -14.14
C LEU A 234 -5.79 21.31 -14.46
N HIS A 235 -6.71 21.75 -15.32
CA HIS A 235 -6.89 23.15 -15.69
C HIS A 235 -7.77 23.93 -14.70
N GLU A 236 -8.85 23.34 -14.20
CA GLU A 236 -9.85 24.04 -13.39
C GLU A 236 -9.54 24.05 -11.89
N ILE A 237 -8.79 23.07 -11.38
CA ILE A 237 -8.61 22.82 -9.93
C ILE A 237 -7.19 23.16 -9.48
N GLU A 238 -6.89 24.45 -9.46
CA GLU A 238 -5.59 24.97 -9.05
C GLU A 238 -5.46 25.21 -7.53
N GLY A 239 -4.24 25.26 -7.00
CA GLY A 239 -4.03 25.68 -5.62
C GLY A 239 -2.67 25.36 -5.02
N HIS A 240 -2.61 25.44 -3.68
CA HIS A 240 -1.44 25.08 -2.90
C HIS A 240 -1.25 23.56 -2.85
N ARG A 241 -0.06 23.14 -2.41
CA ARG A 241 0.20 21.74 -2.06
C ARG A 241 -0.51 21.38 -0.76
N PHE A 242 -1.27 20.29 -0.77
CA PHE A 242 -1.85 19.75 0.45
C PHE A 242 -0.76 19.17 1.35
N ARG A 243 -0.92 19.33 2.66
CA ARG A 243 -0.08 18.62 3.64
C ARG A 243 -0.22 17.12 3.50
N THR A 244 0.88 16.45 3.78
CA THR A 244 1.02 14.99 3.86
C THR A 244 -0.11 14.33 4.67
N ALA A 245 -0.91 13.48 4.02
CA ALA A 245 -1.92 12.67 4.70
C ALA A 245 -1.32 11.36 5.25
N TRP A 246 -1.56 11.10 6.53
CA TRP A 246 -1.13 9.88 7.25
C TRP A 246 -2.29 8.99 7.67
N SER A 247 -3.52 9.47 7.47
CA SER A 247 -4.76 8.73 7.65
C SER A 247 -5.88 9.46 6.91
N PHE A 248 -6.95 8.73 6.58
CA PHE A 248 -8.07 9.22 5.79
C PHE A 248 -9.39 8.97 6.49
N GLU A 249 -10.19 10.02 6.67
CA GLU A 249 -11.45 9.96 7.40
C GLU A 249 -12.46 9.01 6.74
N ASN A 250 -12.52 9.02 5.41
CA ASN A 250 -13.45 8.22 4.63
C ASN A 250 -12.77 7.66 3.37
N ASP A 251 -13.48 6.74 2.71
CA ASP A 251 -12.97 6.02 1.53
C ASP A 251 -12.78 6.97 0.33
N ALA A 252 -13.61 8.01 0.17
CA ALA A 252 -13.49 8.99 -0.91
C ALA A 252 -12.23 9.86 -0.77
N SER A 253 -11.94 10.38 0.43
CA SER A 253 -10.72 11.14 0.70
C SER A 253 -9.46 10.31 0.48
N HIS A 254 -9.48 9.02 0.87
CA HIS A 254 -8.39 8.09 0.60
C HIS A 254 -8.19 7.93 -0.91
N VAL A 255 -9.22 7.52 -1.64
CA VAL A 255 -9.15 7.28 -3.08
C VAL A 255 -8.73 8.56 -3.82
N THR A 256 -9.34 9.70 -3.53
CA THR A 256 -8.98 11.01 -4.11
C THR A 256 -7.49 11.29 -3.96
N ALA A 257 -6.97 11.20 -2.73
CA ALA A 257 -5.58 11.55 -2.46
C ALA A 257 -4.62 10.66 -3.23
N ILE A 258 -4.87 9.35 -3.31
CA ILE A 258 -3.98 8.44 -4.04
C ILE A 258 -4.12 8.62 -5.55
N THR A 259 -5.34 8.64 -6.10
CA THR A 259 -5.52 8.77 -7.55
C THR A 259 -4.95 10.08 -8.08
N GLN A 260 -5.18 11.18 -7.37
CA GLN A 260 -4.65 12.49 -7.78
C GLN A 260 -3.13 12.57 -7.62
N SER A 261 -2.56 11.90 -6.61
CA SER A 261 -1.10 11.80 -6.47
C SER A 261 -0.41 11.11 -7.65
N ILE A 262 -1.10 10.13 -8.28
CA ILE A 262 -0.63 9.40 -9.46
C ILE A 262 -0.85 10.26 -10.71
N VAL A 263 -2.09 10.70 -10.94
CA VAL A 263 -2.51 11.39 -12.17
C VAL A 263 -1.77 12.70 -12.36
N GLN A 264 -1.68 13.53 -11.32
CA GLN A 264 -1.03 14.85 -11.43
C GLN A 264 0.48 14.74 -11.67
N ASP A 265 1.09 13.56 -11.47
CA ASP A 265 2.51 13.40 -11.69
C ASP A 265 2.91 13.40 -13.18
N PHE A 266 2.04 12.91 -14.06
CA PHE A 266 2.34 12.79 -15.49
C PHE A 266 1.34 13.49 -16.41
N MET A 267 0.14 13.87 -15.93
CA MET A 267 -0.93 14.37 -16.82
C MET A 267 -0.56 15.68 -17.54
N TRP A 268 0.26 16.53 -16.91
CA TRP A 268 0.79 17.73 -17.54
C TRP A 268 1.75 17.42 -18.70
N ILE A 269 2.56 16.36 -18.58
CA ILE A 269 3.43 15.87 -19.67
C ILE A 269 2.56 15.37 -20.81
N GLN A 270 1.52 14.57 -20.48
CA GLN A 270 0.58 14.06 -21.48
C GLN A 270 -0.12 15.18 -22.23
N LYS A 271 -0.54 16.25 -21.52
CA LYS A 271 -1.14 17.42 -22.15
C LYS A 271 -0.19 18.05 -23.15
N TRP A 272 1.04 18.31 -22.73
CA TRP A 272 2.06 18.90 -23.60
C TRP A 272 2.36 18.00 -24.81
N CYS A 273 2.50 16.68 -24.62
CA CYS A 273 2.70 15.74 -25.73
C CYS A 273 1.55 15.80 -26.75
N LEU A 274 0.31 15.87 -26.30
CA LEU A 274 -0.86 16.01 -27.18
C LEU A 274 -0.83 17.32 -27.95
N ASP A 275 -0.57 18.43 -27.26
CA ASP A 275 -0.45 19.77 -27.88
C ASP A 275 0.69 19.77 -28.93
N MET A 276 1.76 19.01 -28.71
CA MET A 276 2.89 18.89 -29.64
C MET A 276 2.69 17.89 -30.78
N THR A 277 1.75 16.95 -30.69
CA THR A 277 1.51 15.98 -31.79
C THR A 277 1.03 16.64 -33.09
N THR A 278 0.46 17.84 -32.99
CA THR A 278 0.01 18.65 -34.13
C THR A 278 1.09 19.57 -34.69
N GLU A 279 2.21 19.74 -33.98
CA GLU A 279 3.35 20.54 -34.45
C GLU A 279 4.14 19.75 -35.49
N MET A 280 4.46 20.40 -36.60
CA MET A 280 5.00 19.75 -37.79
C MET A 280 6.34 20.35 -38.19
N GLY A 281 7.38 19.53 -38.22
CA GLY A 281 8.73 19.89 -38.61
C GLY A 281 9.11 19.40 -39.99
N TRP A 282 10.19 19.95 -40.52
CA TRP A 282 10.87 19.38 -41.69
C TRP A 282 11.89 18.35 -41.24
N ALA A 283 11.97 17.20 -41.92
CA ALA A 283 12.93 16.16 -41.58
C ALA A 283 13.84 15.75 -42.74
N TYR A 284 15.11 15.58 -42.42
CA TYR A 284 16.13 15.05 -43.32
C TYR A 284 16.68 13.72 -42.82
N PHE A 285 16.62 12.69 -43.66
CA PHE A 285 16.98 11.31 -43.30
C PHE A 285 18.33 10.92 -43.90
N VAL A 286 19.25 10.48 -43.05
CA VAL A 286 20.60 10.04 -43.40
C VAL A 286 20.78 8.58 -43.04
N LYS A 287 21.15 7.75 -44.02
CA LYS A 287 21.38 6.31 -43.77
C LYS A 287 22.63 6.11 -42.90
N HIS A 288 22.53 5.31 -41.83
CA HIS A 288 23.65 5.11 -40.91
C HIS A 288 24.83 4.39 -41.61
N PRO A 289 26.08 4.90 -41.52
CA PRO A 289 27.18 4.49 -42.40
C PRO A 289 27.76 3.08 -42.14
N VAL A 290 27.37 2.40 -41.05
CA VAL A 290 28.07 1.19 -40.56
C VAL A 290 27.77 -0.10 -41.35
N SER A 291 26.83 -0.10 -42.31
CA SER A 291 26.84 -1.06 -43.44
C SER A 291 25.79 -0.68 -44.51
N ARG A 292 26.00 -1.08 -45.78
CA ARG A 292 24.98 -0.93 -46.86
C ARG A 292 23.63 -1.62 -46.53
N ARG A 293 23.63 -2.57 -45.59
CA ARG A 293 22.45 -3.32 -45.11
C ARG A 293 21.84 -2.77 -43.81
N SER A 294 22.37 -1.68 -43.26
CA SER A 294 21.80 -1.07 -42.06
C SER A 294 20.37 -0.60 -42.33
N LYS A 295 19.43 -1.08 -41.50
CA LYS A 295 18.04 -0.58 -41.44
C LYS A 295 17.88 0.67 -40.56
N ARG A 296 18.98 1.17 -39.96
CA ARG A 296 18.97 2.34 -39.07
C ARG A 296 19.23 3.63 -39.85
N TRP A 297 18.44 4.65 -39.52
CA TRP A 297 18.50 5.99 -40.08
C TRP A 297 18.83 6.99 -38.96
N LEU A 298 19.63 8.00 -39.30
CA LEU A 298 19.77 9.23 -38.52
C LEU A 298 18.79 10.23 -39.12
N VAL A 299 18.01 10.91 -38.29
CA VAL A 299 17.03 11.89 -38.74
C VAL A 299 17.37 13.24 -38.13
N LEU A 300 17.52 14.26 -38.98
CA LEU A 300 17.66 15.65 -38.58
C LEU A 300 16.30 16.32 -38.72
N VAL A 301 15.69 16.71 -37.61
CA VAL A 301 14.38 17.38 -37.61
C VAL A 301 14.58 18.87 -37.31
N SER A 302 14.04 19.72 -38.18
CA SER A 302 13.97 21.16 -38.00
C SER A 302 12.61 21.55 -37.41
N MET A 303 12.64 22.03 -36.16
CA MET A 303 11.51 22.63 -35.44
C MET A 303 11.89 24.04 -35.01
N ASP A 304 10.93 24.82 -34.51
CA ASP A 304 11.20 26.11 -33.85
C ASP A 304 12.24 25.93 -32.72
N ARG A 305 13.08 26.94 -32.49
CA ARG A 305 14.11 26.92 -31.44
C ARG A 305 13.54 26.76 -30.05
N ASP A 306 12.30 27.20 -29.82
CA ASP A 306 11.68 27.10 -28.51
C ASP A 306 11.06 25.72 -28.26
N PHE A 307 10.78 24.95 -29.32
CA PHE A 307 10.24 23.57 -29.23
C PHE A 307 11.10 22.64 -28.36
N TRP A 308 12.43 22.75 -28.46
CA TRP A 308 13.37 21.86 -27.76
C TRP A 308 13.77 22.34 -26.36
N LYS A 309 13.33 23.54 -25.96
CA LYS A 309 13.75 24.16 -24.69
C LYS A 309 12.79 23.89 -23.54
N ASP A 310 11.60 23.37 -23.84
CA ASP A 310 10.61 23.04 -22.82
C ASP A 310 11.11 21.90 -21.92
N GLU A 311 10.95 22.08 -20.61
CA GLU A 311 11.26 21.04 -19.62
C GLU A 311 10.40 19.79 -19.87
N GLU A 312 9.18 20.00 -20.36
CA GLU A 312 8.23 19.01 -20.85
C GLU A 312 8.84 18.10 -21.94
N TRP A 313 9.59 18.64 -22.91
CA TRP A 313 10.23 17.83 -23.96
C TRP A 313 11.21 16.81 -23.37
N SER A 314 12.07 17.29 -22.46
CA SER A 314 13.02 16.42 -21.76
C SER A 314 12.30 15.33 -20.97
N GLN A 315 11.27 15.71 -20.21
CA GLN A 315 10.47 14.77 -19.43
C GLN A 315 9.73 13.76 -20.31
N ALA A 316 9.18 14.16 -21.45
CA ALA A 316 8.53 13.26 -22.39
C ALA A 316 9.52 12.24 -22.99
N CYS A 317 10.75 12.66 -23.28
CA CYS A 317 11.80 11.78 -23.80
C CYS A 317 12.35 10.79 -22.77
N ILE A 318 12.42 11.20 -21.50
CA ILE A 318 12.86 10.32 -20.41
C ILE A 318 11.79 9.26 -20.11
N ASN A 319 10.52 9.65 -20.14
CA ASN A 319 9.43 8.87 -19.58
C ASN A 319 8.61 8.11 -20.62
N GLY A 320 8.75 8.45 -21.90
CA GLY A 320 8.00 7.84 -22.98
C GLY A 320 8.89 7.25 -24.06
N THR A 321 8.28 6.39 -24.86
CA THR A 321 8.87 6.05 -26.15
C THR A 321 8.33 7.01 -27.20
N MET A 322 9.24 7.71 -27.89
CA MET A 322 8.89 8.65 -28.93
C MET A 322 8.89 7.95 -30.29
N LYS A 323 7.80 8.10 -31.03
CA LYS A 323 7.66 7.70 -32.42
C LYS A 323 7.73 8.94 -33.29
N LEU A 324 8.52 8.86 -34.37
CA LEU A 324 8.53 9.85 -35.42
C LEU A 324 7.47 9.46 -36.45
N VAL A 325 6.47 10.31 -36.65
CA VAL A 325 5.42 10.12 -37.64
C VAL A 325 5.78 10.92 -38.89
N VAL A 326 5.84 10.26 -40.04
CA VAL A 326 6.14 10.89 -41.33
C VAL A 326 4.85 11.13 -42.09
N HIS A 327 4.59 12.39 -42.44
CA HIS A 327 3.41 12.80 -43.18
C HIS A 327 3.75 12.96 -44.67
N PRO A 328 2.88 12.52 -45.58
CA PRO A 328 3.07 12.80 -47.00
C PRO A 328 3.05 14.32 -47.25
N GLY A 329 3.82 14.76 -48.24
CA GLY A 329 3.78 16.14 -48.71
C GLY A 329 2.37 16.56 -49.18
N PRO A 330 2.09 17.86 -49.30
CA PRO A 330 0.74 18.40 -49.53
C PRO A 330 0.04 17.94 -50.83
N ASP A 331 0.74 17.27 -51.76
CA ASP A 331 0.23 17.05 -53.11
C ASP A 331 -0.41 15.68 -53.39
N GLU A 332 -0.43 14.71 -52.47
CA GLU A 332 -1.15 13.43 -52.69
C GLU A 332 -1.70 12.81 -51.40
N LEU A 333 -3.00 12.97 -51.14
CA LEU A 333 -3.77 12.05 -50.30
C LEU A 333 -4.75 11.27 -51.21
N PRO A 334 -4.49 10.00 -51.57
CA PRO A 334 -5.49 9.17 -52.22
C PRO A 334 -6.57 8.74 -51.22
N GLU A 335 -7.84 8.75 -51.65
CA GLU A 335 -9.07 8.44 -50.89
C GLU A 335 -9.16 7.01 -50.27
N SER A 336 -8.09 6.21 -50.24
CA SER A 336 -8.11 4.86 -49.70
C SER A 336 -6.88 4.56 -48.83
N TRP A 337 -6.99 4.82 -47.54
CA TRP A 337 -6.02 4.38 -46.53
C TRP A 337 -6.28 2.91 -46.18
N THR A 338 -5.35 2.02 -46.50
CA THR A 338 -5.33 0.60 -46.04
C THR A 338 -3.92 0.21 -45.58
N ASP A 339 -3.87 -0.64 -44.55
CA ASP A 339 -2.78 -0.95 -43.62
C ASP A 339 -1.44 -1.51 -44.18
N ASP A 340 -1.21 -1.53 -45.49
CA ASP A 340 -0.11 -2.29 -46.12
C ASP A 340 1.01 -1.41 -46.74
N LEU A 341 1.32 -0.26 -46.13
CA LEU A 341 2.26 0.75 -46.69
C LEU A 341 3.59 0.91 -45.95
N SER A 342 3.83 0.19 -44.84
CA SER A 342 5.09 0.30 -44.07
C SER A 342 6.34 -0.15 -44.87
N GLU A 343 6.20 -1.16 -45.74
CA GLU A 343 7.30 -1.60 -46.61
C GLU A 343 7.52 -0.69 -47.83
N ARG A 344 6.47 -0.04 -48.34
CA ARG A 344 6.57 0.89 -49.48
C ARG A 344 7.16 2.25 -49.11
N TYR A 345 6.92 2.75 -47.89
CA TYR A 345 7.49 4.03 -47.45
C TYR A 345 8.97 3.97 -47.07
N SER A 346 9.48 2.80 -46.69
CA SER A 346 10.92 2.57 -46.53
C SER A 346 11.72 2.85 -47.83
N ALA A 347 11.04 2.88 -48.99
CA ALA A 347 11.62 3.17 -50.30
C ALA A 347 11.35 4.61 -50.82
N ARG A 348 10.54 5.41 -50.12
CA ARG A 348 10.13 6.78 -50.52
C ARG A 348 10.38 7.82 -49.42
N ILE A 349 11.47 7.67 -48.67
CA ILE A 349 12.07 8.84 -48.03
C ILE A 349 12.57 9.70 -49.19
N CYS A 350 11.82 10.75 -49.55
CA CYS A 350 12.24 11.68 -50.58
C CYS A 350 13.61 12.23 -50.18
N HIS A 351 14.60 12.07 -51.06
CA HIS A 351 15.94 12.63 -50.88
C HIS A 351 15.98 14.15 -51.06
N ASP A 352 14.82 14.76 -51.34
CA ASP A 352 14.65 16.20 -51.44
C ASP A 352 14.39 16.79 -50.03
N PRO A 353 15.22 17.72 -49.53
CA PRO A 353 15.11 18.30 -48.19
C PRO A 353 13.81 19.05 -47.89
N ASP A 354 13.00 19.38 -48.90
CA ASP A 354 11.81 20.25 -48.78
C ASP A 354 10.45 19.50 -48.88
N GLU A 355 10.41 18.16 -48.80
CA GLU A 355 9.16 17.41 -49.01
C GLU A 355 8.69 16.52 -47.85
N ASN A 356 9.53 16.21 -46.86
CA ASN A 356 9.13 15.32 -45.75
C ASN A 356 8.74 16.14 -44.51
N ARG A 357 7.45 16.18 -44.19
CA ARG A 357 6.96 16.70 -42.90
C ARG A 357 6.88 15.59 -41.88
N VAL A 358 7.23 15.91 -40.63
CA VAL A 358 7.16 14.97 -39.53
C VAL A 358 6.46 15.58 -38.32
N SER A 359 5.84 14.74 -37.52
CA SER A 359 5.45 15.07 -36.16
C SER A 359 5.95 14.00 -35.19
N PHE A 360 5.81 14.27 -33.89
CA PHE A 360 6.21 13.38 -32.82
C PHE A 360 4.98 12.85 -32.10
N GLU A 361 4.99 11.56 -31.81
CA GLU A 361 3.99 10.91 -30.96
C GLU A 361 4.71 10.25 -29.79
N TRP A 362 4.19 10.39 -28.58
CA TRP A 362 4.76 9.78 -27.38
C TRP A 362 3.83 8.74 -26.80
N ASP A 363 4.39 7.58 -26.47
CA ASP A 363 3.76 6.62 -25.57
C ASP A 363 4.38 6.79 -24.18
N LEU A 364 3.68 7.51 -23.31
CA LEU A 364 4.06 7.76 -21.90
C LEU A 364 3.74 6.57 -20.98
N GLN A 365 3.40 5.40 -21.53
CA GLN A 365 3.00 4.22 -20.75
C GLN A 365 1.82 4.50 -19.82
N LEU A 366 0.79 5.20 -20.33
CA LEU A 366 -0.41 5.56 -19.56
C LEU A 366 -1.13 4.34 -18.95
N HIS A 367 -0.92 3.15 -19.51
CA HIS A 367 -1.43 1.90 -18.96
C HIS A 367 -0.94 1.62 -17.53
N ASP A 368 0.28 2.07 -17.18
CA ASP A 368 0.87 1.88 -15.86
C ASP A 368 0.18 2.77 -14.81
N ALA A 369 -0.04 4.04 -15.14
CA ALA A 369 -0.82 4.95 -14.30
C ALA A 369 -2.28 4.51 -14.18
N LYS A 370 -2.88 4.07 -15.30
CA LYS A 370 -4.24 3.52 -15.32
C LYS A 370 -4.39 2.31 -14.40
N ARG A 371 -3.45 1.35 -14.46
CA ARG A 371 -3.42 0.19 -13.55
C ARG A 371 -3.51 0.64 -12.10
N GLN A 372 -2.69 1.62 -11.71
CA GLN A 372 -2.65 2.09 -10.33
C GLN A 372 -3.94 2.80 -9.93
N VAL A 373 -4.49 3.66 -10.79
CA VAL A 373 -5.77 4.34 -10.56
C VAL A 373 -6.92 3.34 -10.42
N ASP A 374 -7.02 2.37 -11.34
CA ASP A 374 -8.04 1.33 -11.30
C ASP A 374 -7.93 0.51 -9.99
N ALA A 375 -6.71 0.15 -9.58
CA ALA A 375 -6.46 -0.57 -8.33
C ALA A 375 -6.80 0.24 -7.07
N VAL A 376 -6.67 1.57 -7.11
CA VAL A 376 -7.10 2.45 -6.01
C VAL A 376 -8.63 2.53 -5.97
N CYS A 377 -9.29 2.62 -7.13
CA CYS A 377 -10.74 2.66 -7.23
C CYS A 377 -11.43 1.39 -6.70
N ASP A 378 -10.74 0.25 -6.72
CA ASP A 378 -11.21 -1.00 -6.11
C ASP A 378 -11.41 -0.91 -4.58
N PHE A 379 -10.98 0.19 -3.94
CA PHE A 379 -11.24 0.49 -2.53
C PHE A 379 -12.41 1.45 -2.30
N LEU A 380 -13.16 1.81 -3.34
CA LEU A 380 -14.46 2.46 -3.16
C LEU A 380 -15.48 1.46 -2.55
N PRO A 381 -16.44 1.92 -1.74
CA PRO A 381 -17.46 1.04 -1.15
C PRO A 381 -18.32 0.27 -2.17
N SER A 382 -18.44 0.79 -3.40
CA SER A 382 -19.18 0.20 -4.51
C SER A 382 -18.41 -0.88 -5.28
N ALA A 383 -17.11 -1.05 -5.03
CA ALA A 383 -16.28 -1.99 -5.76
C ALA A 383 -16.65 -3.45 -5.46
N THR A 384 -16.54 -4.31 -6.47
CA THR A 384 -16.71 -5.75 -6.33
C THR A 384 -15.39 -6.43 -5.95
N PRO A 385 -15.42 -7.61 -5.29
CA PRO A 385 -14.22 -8.39 -5.05
C PRO A 385 -13.45 -8.68 -6.36
N ASN A 386 -12.17 -8.31 -6.41
CA ASN A 386 -11.33 -8.51 -7.60
C ASN A 386 -10.56 -9.85 -7.62
N ARG A 387 -10.85 -10.75 -6.67
CA ARG A 387 -10.28 -12.10 -6.58
C ARG A 387 -11.29 -13.13 -6.11
N GLN A 388 -11.08 -14.38 -6.54
CA GLN A 388 -11.79 -15.52 -6.00
C GLN A 388 -11.23 -15.87 -4.62
N PHE A 389 -12.09 -15.82 -3.60
CA PHE A 389 -11.70 -15.98 -2.20
C PHE A 389 -12.05 -17.37 -1.73
N PHE A 390 -11.03 -18.17 -1.40
CA PHE A 390 -11.24 -19.55 -1.00
C PHE A 390 -10.77 -19.79 0.44
N ARG A 391 -11.61 -20.51 1.18
CA ARG A 391 -11.32 -21.07 2.49
C ARG A 391 -10.66 -22.42 2.31
N ASP A 392 -9.52 -22.61 2.98
CA ASP A 392 -8.91 -23.91 3.15
C ASP A 392 -9.60 -24.65 4.34
N LYS A 393 -10.30 -25.74 4.05
CA LYS A 393 -10.78 -26.73 5.03
C LYS A 393 -10.08 -28.08 4.79
N GLY A 394 -8.79 -28.08 4.47
CA GLY A 394 -8.07 -29.29 4.05
C GLY A 394 -8.38 -29.62 2.58
N LEU A 395 -8.67 -30.88 2.26
CA LEU A 395 -8.88 -31.37 0.87
C LEU A 395 -10.03 -30.70 0.08
N GLN A 396 -10.80 -29.77 0.66
CA GLN A 396 -11.83 -29.01 -0.05
C GLN A 396 -11.68 -27.51 0.15
N VAL A 397 -11.49 -26.83 -0.98
CA VAL A 397 -11.40 -25.39 -1.14
C VAL A 397 -12.84 -24.87 -1.34
N SER A 398 -13.37 -24.09 -0.39
CA SER A 398 -14.75 -23.55 -0.46
C SER A 398 -14.75 -22.03 -0.53
N GLU A 399 -15.56 -21.45 -1.41
CA GLU A 399 -15.63 -19.99 -1.56
C GLU A 399 -16.21 -19.32 -0.30
N LEU A 400 -15.65 -18.17 0.12
CA LEU A 400 -16.27 -17.38 1.19
C LEU A 400 -17.66 -16.91 0.75
N ASN A 401 -18.59 -16.81 1.70
CA ASN A 401 -19.90 -16.23 1.40
C ASN A 401 -19.80 -14.71 1.17
N ALA A 402 -20.84 -14.11 0.59
CA ALA A 402 -20.85 -12.69 0.24
C ALA A 402 -20.63 -11.76 1.45
N SER A 403 -21.17 -12.11 2.62
CA SER A 403 -20.99 -11.32 3.86
C SER A 403 -19.56 -11.34 4.38
N GLU A 404 -18.88 -12.49 4.35
CA GLU A 404 -17.49 -12.62 4.75
C GLU A 404 -16.57 -11.83 3.82
N LYS A 405 -16.81 -11.90 2.51
CA LYS A 405 -16.08 -11.07 1.52
C LYS A 405 -16.26 -9.59 1.80
N ALA A 406 -17.49 -9.13 2.00
CA ALA A 406 -17.79 -7.73 2.32
C ALA A 406 -17.10 -7.27 3.62
N LEU A 407 -17.05 -8.13 4.64
CA LEU A 407 -16.33 -7.86 5.87
C LEU A 407 -14.82 -7.71 5.63
N MET A 408 -14.20 -8.65 4.90
CA MET A 408 -12.76 -8.61 4.59
C MET A 408 -12.39 -7.37 3.77
N MET A 409 -13.19 -7.01 2.77
CA MET A 409 -13.00 -5.78 2.00
C MET A 409 -13.11 -4.52 2.89
N SER A 410 -14.04 -4.52 3.85
CA SER A 410 -14.21 -3.39 4.79
C SER A 410 -13.03 -3.27 5.75
N LEU A 411 -12.55 -4.39 6.30
CA LEU A 411 -11.31 -4.43 7.09
C LEU A 411 -10.09 -3.99 6.27
N HIS A 412 -10.04 -4.32 4.98
CA HIS A 412 -8.97 -3.88 4.09
C HIS A 412 -8.96 -2.37 3.92
N ARG A 413 -10.13 -1.78 3.63
CA ARG A 413 -10.28 -0.32 3.55
C ARG A 413 -9.88 0.35 4.87
N ASP A 414 -10.31 -0.18 6.01
CA ASP A 414 -9.92 0.35 7.32
C ASP A 414 -8.40 0.34 7.53
N LEU A 415 -7.71 -0.74 7.14
CA LEU A 415 -6.26 -0.85 7.19
C LEU A 415 -5.57 0.21 6.32
N LEU A 416 -6.01 0.35 5.06
CA LEU A 416 -5.41 1.28 4.10
C LEU A 416 -5.79 2.75 4.35
N ARG A 417 -6.87 3.01 5.08
CA ARG A 417 -7.20 4.36 5.57
C ARG A 417 -6.35 4.80 6.75
N GLY A 418 -5.76 3.87 7.51
CA GLY A 418 -4.89 4.19 8.65
C GLY A 418 -5.61 4.82 9.86
N GLU A 419 -6.96 4.78 9.89
CA GLU A 419 -7.76 5.29 11.02
C GLU A 419 -8.03 4.21 12.09
N GLY A 420 -7.67 2.95 11.84
CA GLY A 420 -8.09 1.81 12.65
C GLY A 420 -9.46 1.29 12.23
N PHE A 421 -10.04 0.39 13.03
CA PHE A 421 -11.12 -0.51 12.62
C PHE A 421 -12.49 -0.18 13.23
N TRP A 422 -12.66 1.03 13.78
CA TRP A 422 -13.92 1.44 14.44
C TRP A 422 -15.13 1.29 13.52
N LYS A 423 -15.03 1.79 12.27
CA LYS A 423 -16.15 1.79 11.31
C LYS A 423 -16.64 0.36 11.06
N THR A 424 -15.74 -0.57 10.74
CA THR A 424 -16.12 -1.95 10.44
C THR A 424 -16.51 -2.73 11.69
N MET A 425 -15.75 -2.63 12.78
CA MET A 425 -16.03 -3.40 14.01
C MET A 425 -17.32 -2.98 14.71
N MET A 426 -17.73 -1.71 14.57
CA MET A 426 -19.01 -1.21 15.09
C MET A 426 -20.20 -1.39 14.14
N ALA A 427 -19.97 -1.53 12.83
CA ALA A 427 -21.05 -1.74 11.84
C ALA A 427 -21.48 -3.21 11.67
N ALA A 428 -20.70 -4.15 12.22
CA ALA A 428 -20.96 -5.60 12.13
C ALA A 428 -22.34 -6.03 12.69
N ASP A 429 -23.01 -5.16 13.44
CA ASP A 429 -24.40 -5.31 13.92
C ASP A 429 -25.45 -5.42 12.77
N SER A 430 -25.15 -5.02 11.53
CA SER A 430 -26.14 -4.96 10.44
C SER A 430 -26.16 -6.16 9.47
N VAL A 431 -25.07 -6.92 9.36
CA VAL A 431 -24.90 -7.96 8.33
C VAL A 431 -25.31 -9.36 8.82
N MET A 432 -25.22 -9.64 10.12
CA MET A 432 -25.55 -10.95 10.72
C MET A 432 -27.01 -11.10 11.18
N GLY A 433 -27.82 -10.03 11.10
CA GLY A 433 -29.20 -10.00 11.62
C GLY A 433 -30.32 -10.26 10.60
N LYS A 434 -30.02 -10.62 9.34
CA LYS A 434 -31.05 -10.81 8.28
C LYS A 434 -30.96 -12.17 7.59
N THR A 435 -30.92 -13.25 8.37
CA THR A 435 -31.24 -14.60 7.87
C THR A 435 -32.03 -15.34 8.95
N GLY A 436 -33.35 -15.17 8.93
CA GLY A 436 -34.27 -15.86 9.83
C GLY A 436 -35.69 -15.30 9.79
N GLY A 437 -36.39 -15.44 8.67
CA GLY A 437 -37.83 -15.18 8.58
C GLY A 437 -38.65 -16.45 8.89
N HIS A 438 -39.66 -16.28 9.76
CA HIS A 438 -40.67 -17.24 10.25
C HIS A 438 -40.15 -18.34 11.20
N VAL A 439 -40.60 -18.44 12.46
CA VAL A 439 -41.98 -18.68 12.94
C VAL A 439 -42.20 -17.99 14.30
N GLY A 440 -43.45 -17.67 14.62
CA GLY A 440 -43.84 -16.72 15.66
C GLY A 440 -43.83 -17.16 17.12
N ASP A 441 -44.23 -16.18 17.94
CA ASP A 441 -44.74 -16.25 19.31
C ASP A 441 -43.77 -16.71 20.41
N LEU A 442 -43.14 -15.76 21.12
CA LEU A 442 -43.48 -15.43 22.51
C LEU A 442 -42.62 -14.26 23.02
N ASP A 443 -43.29 -13.36 23.75
CA ASP A 443 -42.73 -12.28 24.55
C ASP A 443 -41.56 -12.75 25.45
N THR A 444 -40.39 -12.13 25.31
CA THR A 444 -39.39 -12.00 26.38
C THR A 444 -38.47 -10.82 26.06
N GLY A 445 -38.34 -9.89 27.00
CA GLY A 445 -37.49 -8.71 26.91
C GLY A 445 -35.99 -9.05 26.85
N GLY A 446 -35.53 -9.51 25.69
CA GLY A 446 -34.12 -9.70 25.38
C GLY A 446 -33.49 -8.37 24.97
N GLN A 447 -32.58 -7.86 25.80
CA GLN A 447 -31.61 -6.86 25.35
C GLN A 447 -30.95 -7.36 24.07
N CYS A 448 -31.05 -6.58 23.00
CA CYS A 448 -30.27 -6.79 21.78
C CYS A 448 -28.79 -6.62 22.17
N GLU A 449 -28.10 -7.72 22.50
CA GLU A 449 -26.66 -7.70 22.72
C GLU A 449 -25.99 -7.30 21.40
N ARG A 450 -25.55 -6.03 21.33
CA ARG A 450 -24.63 -5.51 20.31
C ARG A 450 -23.33 -6.31 20.38
N LEU A 451 -23.18 -7.31 19.52
CA LEU A 451 -21.94 -8.08 19.42
C LEU A 451 -21.05 -7.48 18.33
N ALA A 452 -20.36 -6.39 18.69
CA ALA A 452 -19.23 -5.85 17.95
C ALA A 452 -18.17 -6.95 17.75
N LEU A 453 -17.44 -6.93 16.62
CA LEU A 453 -16.29 -7.84 16.45
C LEU A 453 -15.32 -7.64 17.63
N PRO A 454 -15.08 -8.66 18.46
CA PRO A 454 -14.27 -8.48 19.66
C PRO A 454 -12.78 -8.32 19.29
N MET A 455 -12.32 -8.99 18.23
CA MET A 455 -10.94 -8.90 17.73
C MET A 455 -10.89 -9.00 16.21
N LEU A 456 -9.79 -8.51 15.63
CA LEU A 456 -9.49 -8.74 14.23
C LEU A 456 -9.26 -10.25 13.98
N PRO A 457 -9.71 -10.80 12.83
CA PRO A 457 -9.38 -12.16 12.45
C PRO A 457 -7.86 -12.30 12.36
N SER A 458 -7.32 -13.44 12.75
CA SER A 458 -5.87 -13.68 12.73
C SER A 458 -5.50 -14.96 12.00
N VAL A 459 -4.27 -15.00 11.50
CA VAL A 459 -3.70 -16.14 10.79
C VAL A 459 -2.48 -16.65 11.56
N ASN A 460 -2.45 -17.96 11.80
CA ASN A 460 -1.26 -18.67 12.27
C ASN A 460 -0.55 -19.26 11.05
N PHE A 461 0.67 -18.77 10.77
CA PHE A 461 1.48 -19.21 9.63
C PHE A 461 2.41 -20.40 9.95
N LEU A 462 2.39 -20.88 11.19
CA LEU A 462 3.25 -21.97 11.67
C LEU A 462 2.43 -23.22 11.99
N LYS A 463 1.55 -23.61 11.05
CA LYS A 463 0.81 -24.87 11.17
C LYS A 463 1.72 -26.02 10.77
N ASP A 464 2.10 -26.86 11.71
CA ASP A 464 2.88 -28.07 11.41
C ASP A 464 2.08 -29.08 10.58
N GLY A 465 0.74 -29.10 10.71
CA GLY A 465 -0.11 -30.08 10.01
C GLY A 465 0.41 -31.51 10.21
N ASP A 466 0.54 -32.26 9.11
CA ASP A 466 1.15 -33.61 9.12
C ASP A 466 2.70 -33.57 9.05
N ARG A 467 3.30 -32.38 8.93
CA ARG A 467 4.74 -32.16 8.74
C ARG A 467 5.46 -31.80 10.05
N SER A 468 5.38 -32.68 11.05
CA SER A 468 6.11 -32.49 12.32
C SER A 468 7.60 -32.17 12.09
N GLY A 469 8.09 -31.11 12.73
CA GLY A 469 9.47 -30.61 12.64
C GLY A 469 9.75 -29.67 11.46
N TRP A 470 8.76 -29.38 10.60
CA TRP A 470 8.94 -28.47 9.47
C TRP A 470 9.17 -27.03 9.94
N VAL A 471 8.38 -26.56 10.91
CA VAL A 471 8.54 -25.21 11.47
C VAL A 471 9.94 -25.02 12.05
N ASP A 472 10.49 -26.03 12.72
CA ASP A 472 11.82 -25.94 13.31
C ASP A 472 12.93 -25.94 12.23
N ALA A 473 12.79 -26.76 11.19
CA ALA A 473 13.70 -26.74 10.04
C ALA A 473 13.69 -25.37 9.35
N LEU A 474 12.51 -24.78 9.14
CA LEU A 474 12.35 -23.49 8.51
C LEU A 474 12.91 -22.34 9.37
N LEU A 475 12.64 -22.33 10.68
CA LEU A 475 13.16 -21.31 11.60
C LEU A 475 14.68 -21.45 11.79
N SER A 476 15.28 -22.63 11.57
CA SER A 476 16.73 -22.79 11.61
C SER A 476 17.50 -22.05 10.52
N GLU A 477 16.80 -21.48 9.52
CA GLU A 477 17.40 -20.63 8.49
C GLU A 477 17.67 -19.20 8.97
N VAL A 478 17.09 -18.78 10.11
CA VAL A 478 17.32 -17.44 10.68
C VAL A 478 18.26 -17.50 11.89
N SER A 479 18.84 -16.35 12.23
CA SER A 479 19.71 -16.18 13.39
C SER A 479 19.03 -16.68 14.68
N GLU A 480 19.81 -17.19 15.64
CA GLU A 480 19.27 -17.64 16.93
C GLU A 480 18.52 -16.53 17.67
N ALA A 481 18.95 -15.28 17.49
CA ALA A 481 18.30 -14.10 18.05
C ALA A 481 16.89 -13.86 17.49
N ASP A 482 16.64 -14.28 16.24
CA ASP A 482 15.36 -14.12 15.55
C ASP A 482 14.45 -15.36 15.65
N GLN A 483 14.95 -16.56 15.94
CA GLN A 483 14.15 -17.79 15.95
C GLN A 483 12.89 -17.73 16.84
N ARG A 484 13.04 -17.44 18.14
CA ARG A 484 11.90 -17.37 19.07
C ARG A 484 10.97 -16.18 18.81
N PRO A 485 11.49 -14.95 18.61
CA PRO A 485 10.64 -13.79 18.31
C PRO A 485 9.88 -13.94 17.00
N LEU A 486 10.53 -14.45 15.94
CA LEU A 486 9.87 -14.70 14.66
C LEU A 486 8.78 -15.77 14.80
N ARG A 487 9.03 -16.83 15.59
CA ARG A 487 8.00 -17.83 15.92
C ARG A 487 6.76 -17.18 16.54
N TYR A 488 6.96 -16.30 17.52
CA TYR A 488 5.86 -15.56 18.14
C TYR A 488 5.15 -14.64 17.15
N TYR A 489 5.91 -13.90 16.32
CA TYR A 489 5.36 -13.04 15.27
C TYR A 489 4.45 -13.86 14.33
N LEU A 490 4.94 -14.93 13.72
CA LEU A 490 4.19 -15.70 12.72
C LEU A 490 3.04 -16.54 13.29
N SER A 491 3.01 -16.81 14.60
CA SER A 491 2.01 -17.68 15.23
C SER A 491 0.58 -17.11 15.30
N ASN A 492 0.44 -15.79 15.29
CA ASN A 492 -0.85 -15.12 15.41
C ASN A 492 -0.77 -13.71 14.83
N ARG A 493 -1.00 -13.58 13.52
CA ARG A 493 -0.98 -12.29 12.80
C ARG A 493 -2.38 -11.77 12.53
N PRO A 494 -2.79 -10.65 13.15
CA PRO A 494 -4.03 -9.97 12.80
C PRO A 494 -4.08 -9.66 11.30
N LEU A 495 -5.23 -9.94 10.69
CA LEU A 495 -5.53 -9.85 9.26
C LEU A 495 -4.60 -10.69 8.35
N GLY A 496 -3.73 -11.53 8.92
CA GLY A 496 -2.64 -12.13 8.17
C GLY A 496 -1.66 -11.09 7.62
N PHE A 497 -1.61 -9.88 8.20
CA PHE A 497 -0.78 -8.77 7.74
C PHE A 497 0.46 -8.60 8.63
N GLY A 498 1.62 -8.47 8.00
CA GLY A 498 2.91 -8.32 8.68
C GLY A 498 3.85 -7.39 7.93
N ILE A 499 4.71 -6.72 8.69
CA ILE A 499 5.72 -5.80 8.17
C ILE A 499 7.07 -6.20 8.78
N PHE A 500 8.07 -6.32 7.92
CA PHE A 500 9.44 -6.65 8.28
C PHE A 500 10.35 -5.49 7.87
N THR A 501 11.24 -5.08 8.77
CA THR A 501 12.20 -4.03 8.45
C THR A 501 13.62 -4.43 8.83
N THR A 502 14.55 -4.09 7.96
CA THR A 502 15.99 -4.25 8.17
C THR A 502 16.58 -2.90 8.55
N GLY A 503 17.50 -2.89 9.51
CA GLY A 503 18.29 -1.72 9.82
C GLY A 503 19.48 -1.57 8.85
N PRO A 504 20.16 -0.40 8.84
CA PRO A 504 21.26 -0.11 7.91
C PRO A 504 22.48 -1.05 8.01
N SER A 505 22.55 -1.90 9.04
CA SER A 505 23.67 -2.79 9.33
C SER A 505 23.29 -4.27 9.46
N THR A 506 22.08 -4.66 9.03
CA THR A 506 21.61 -6.05 9.17
C THR A 506 21.71 -6.81 7.85
N ASP A 507 22.70 -7.70 7.73
CA ASP A 507 22.92 -8.58 6.57
C ASP A 507 22.02 -9.84 6.55
N ASN A 508 21.01 -9.92 7.43
CA ASN A 508 20.21 -11.13 7.63
C ASN A 508 19.18 -11.32 6.51
N THR A 509 19.67 -11.82 5.38
CA THR A 509 18.97 -11.96 4.09
C THR A 509 17.88 -13.04 4.12
N SER A 510 17.92 -13.99 5.07
CA SER A 510 17.01 -15.16 5.07
C SER A 510 15.65 -14.93 5.76
N LEU A 511 15.50 -13.89 6.57
CA LEU A 511 14.33 -13.74 7.45
C LEU A 511 13.02 -13.57 6.69
N PHE A 512 12.98 -12.66 5.71
CA PHE A 512 11.78 -12.42 4.92
C PHE A 512 11.42 -13.62 4.01
N PRO A 513 12.37 -14.24 3.27
CA PRO A 513 12.12 -15.51 2.59
C PRO A 513 11.50 -16.60 3.49
N VAL A 514 12.01 -16.76 4.72
CA VAL A 514 11.50 -17.72 5.71
C VAL A 514 10.05 -17.42 6.10
N ALA A 515 9.73 -16.15 6.38
CA ALA A 515 8.36 -15.75 6.67
C ALA A 515 7.40 -16.05 5.50
N VAL A 516 7.85 -15.84 4.27
CA VAL A 516 7.06 -16.12 3.06
C VAL A 516 6.87 -17.61 2.82
N LEU A 517 7.88 -18.44 3.09
CA LEU A 517 7.75 -19.90 3.04
C LEU A 517 6.81 -20.45 4.13
N ALA A 518 6.79 -19.84 5.32
CA ALA A 518 5.81 -20.15 6.35
C ALA A 518 4.38 -19.79 5.89
N MET A 519 4.22 -18.61 5.26
CA MET A 519 2.96 -18.23 4.64
C MET A 519 2.54 -19.22 3.56
N HIS A 520 3.43 -19.57 2.62
CA HIS A 520 3.19 -20.57 1.58
C HIS A 520 2.71 -21.92 2.16
N THR A 521 3.35 -22.39 3.23
CA THR A 521 2.95 -23.64 3.91
C THR A 521 1.51 -23.57 4.43
N THR A 522 1.03 -22.39 4.80
CA THR A 522 -0.28 -22.18 5.41
C THR A 522 -1.38 -21.86 4.41
N VAL A 523 -1.07 -21.09 3.36
CA VAL A 523 -2.08 -20.56 2.41
C VAL A 523 -1.96 -21.18 1.01
N GLY A 524 -0.93 -22.00 0.77
CA GLY A 524 -0.61 -22.51 -0.56
C GLY A 524 0.10 -21.44 -1.38
N THR A 525 -0.47 -21.07 -2.52
CA THR A 525 0.17 -20.23 -3.54
C THR A 525 0.39 -18.78 -3.12
N VAL A 526 1.59 -18.25 -3.37
CA VAL A 526 1.97 -16.87 -3.00
C VAL A 526 2.38 -16.05 -4.22
N MET A 527 1.78 -14.87 -4.39
CA MET A 527 2.28 -13.86 -5.32
C MET A 527 3.35 -13.02 -4.61
N ALA A 528 4.59 -13.15 -5.06
CA ALA A 528 5.69 -12.30 -4.64
C ALA A 528 5.87 -11.14 -5.63
N SER A 529 6.18 -9.94 -5.11
CA SER A 529 6.41 -8.76 -5.93
C SER A 529 7.51 -7.89 -5.38
N ALA A 530 8.17 -7.14 -6.28
CA ALA A 530 9.16 -6.13 -5.94
C ALA A 530 9.04 -4.93 -6.91
N PRO A 531 9.55 -3.73 -6.54
CA PRO A 531 9.40 -2.53 -7.39
C PRO A 531 10.14 -2.64 -8.73
N THR A 532 11.23 -3.40 -8.80
CA THR A 532 12.06 -3.53 -10.01
C THR A 532 12.26 -4.99 -10.42
N PRO A 533 12.52 -5.27 -11.71
CA PRO A 533 12.95 -6.58 -12.20
C PRO A 533 14.12 -7.18 -11.42
N THR A 534 15.13 -6.37 -11.10
CA THR A 534 16.33 -6.80 -10.38
C THR A 534 15.99 -7.24 -8.96
N ALA A 535 15.17 -6.47 -8.25
CA ALA A 535 14.72 -6.81 -6.91
C ALA A 535 13.84 -8.08 -6.92
N ALA A 536 12.96 -8.24 -7.91
CA ALA A 536 12.13 -9.43 -8.06
C ALA A 536 12.97 -10.69 -8.31
N ASN A 537 14.01 -10.59 -9.16
CA ASN A 537 14.95 -11.67 -9.42
C ASN A 537 15.76 -12.06 -8.17
N LYS A 538 16.28 -11.06 -7.45
CA LYS A 538 16.99 -11.31 -6.19
C LYS A 538 16.08 -12.02 -5.19
N PHE A 539 14.85 -11.56 -5.04
CA PHE A 539 13.92 -12.15 -4.09
C PHE A 539 13.54 -13.59 -4.44
N ALA A 540 13.33 -13.89 -5.73
CA ALA A 540 13.11 -15.25 -6.21
C ALA A 540 14.28 -16.19 -5.87
N SER A 541 15.52 -15.71 -6.04
CA SER A 541 16.74 -16.45 -5.70
C SER A 541 16.87 -16.71 -4.20
N ASP A 542 16.60 -15.70 -3.37
CA ASP A 542 16.65 -15.81 -1.91
C ASP A 542 15.59 -16.81 -1.39
N LEU A 543 14.37 -16.77 -1.94
CA LEU A 543 13.31 -17.74 -1.67
C LEU A 543 13.72 -19.16 -2.05
N TYR A 544 14.32 -19.33 -3.24
CA TYR A 544 14.75 -20.63 -3.74
C TYR A 544 15.83 -21.24 -2.84
N THR A 545 16.81 -20.43 -2.47
CA THR A 545 17.91 -20.83 -1.58
C THR A 545 17.38 -21.23 -0.21
N ALA A 546 16.54 -20.41 0.41
CA ALA A 546 15.93 -20.70 1.71
C ALA A 546 15.06 -21.97 1.66
N SER A 547 14.26 -22.15 0.61
CA SER A 547 13.41 -23.32 0.45
C SER A 547 14.22 -24.61 0.33
N ARG A 548 15.30 -24.62 -0.48
CA ARG A 548 16.16 -25.80 -0.64
C ARG A 548 16.90 -26.14 0.64
N SER A 549 17.41 -25.13 1.35
CA SER A 549 18.10 -25.32 2.62
C SER A 549 17.19 -25.93 3.68
N ALA A 550 15.99 -25.35 3.88
CA ALA A 550 15.01 -25.84 4.85
C ALA A 550 14.55 -27.28 4.53
N VAL A 551 14.29 -27.58 3.26
CA VAL A 551 13.90 -28.94 2.83
C VAL A 551 15.03 -29.94 3.00
N SER A 552 16.27 -29.56 2.69
CA SER A 552 17.45 -30.40 2.90
C SER A 552 17.56 -30.82 4.37
N LYS A 553 17.44 -29.86 5.30
CA LYS A 553 17.45 -30.12 6.75
C LYS A 553 16.25 -30.97 7.20
N TYR A 554 15.06 -30.68 6.70
CA TYR A 554 13.83 -31.40 7.07
C TYR A 554 13.84 -32.87 6.62
N ASN A 555 14.43 -33.16 5.46
CA ASN A 555 14.45 -34.50 4.87
C ASN A 555 15.55 -35.40 5.44
N ILE A 556 16.45 -34.90 6.30
CA ILE A 556 17.49 -35.72 6.91
C ILE A 556 16.86 -36.90 7.65
N GLY A 557 17.24 -38.12 7.25
CA GLY A 557 16.77 -39.36 7.87
C GLY A 557 15.32 -39.74 7.56
N LYS A 558 14.63 -39.04 6.64
CA LYS A 558 13.26 -39.38 6.21
C LYS A 558 13.24 -40.28 4.98
N SER A 559 12.20 -41.11 4.87
CA SER A 559 11.95 -41.90 3.67
C SER A 559 11.45 -41.01 2.52
N GLN A 560 11.52 -41.50 1.28
CA GLN A 560 11.03 -40.77 0.11
C GLN A 560 9.53 -40.41 0.23
N GLU A 561 8.70 -41.29 0.81
CA GLU A 561 7.26 -41.08 1.04
C GLU A 561 6.95 -40.03 2.13
N SER A 562 7.89 -39.80 3.05
CA SER A 562 7.76 -38.80 4.12
C SER A 562 8.58 -37.53 3.86
N SER A 563 9.27 -37.48 2.72
CA SER A 563 10.07 -36.34 2.29
C SER A 563 9.19 -35.20 1.76
N CYS A 564 9.63 -33.96 1.96
CA CYS A 564 9.00 -32.79 1.35
C CYS A 564 9.81 -32.36 0.12
N ARG A 565 9.13 -31.87 -0.92
CA ARG A 565 9.80 -31.17 -2.03
C ARG A 565 10.04 -29.70 -1.67
N ALA A 566 11.04 -29.08 -2.30
CA ALA A 566 11.20 -27.63 -2.30
C ALA A 566 10.02 -26.97 -3.05
N ALA A 567 9.71 -25.73 -2.66
CA ALA A 567 8.70 -24.93 -3.33
C ALA A 567 9.17 -24.60 -4.76
N LEU A 568 8.26 -24.72 -5.73
CA LEU A 568 8.50 -24.31 -7.10
C LEU A 568 8.33 -22.80 -7.20
N ILE A 569 9.47 -22.10 -7.30
CA ILE A 569 9.53 -20.65 -7.34
C ILE A 569 9.86 -20.24 -8.77
N ILE A 570 9.01 -19.39 -9.35
CA ILE A 570 9.14 -18.93 -10.73
C ILE A 570 9.24 -17.42 -10.76
N ARG A 571 10.22 -16.90 -11.51
CA ARG A 571 10.27 -15.48 -11.88
C ARG A 571 9.31 -15.22 -13.04
N GLY A 572 8.37 -14.30 -12.86
CA GLY A 572 7.35 -13.94 -13.84
C GLY A 572 7.79 -12.73 -14.66
N PHE A 573 8.23 -12.98 -15.89
CA PHE A 573 8.57 -11.97 -16.90
C PHE A 573 7.77 -12.19 -18.18
N GLN A 574 7.95 -11.30 -19.15
CA GLN A 574 7.43 -11.46 -20.51
C GLN A 574 7.90 -12.80 -21.10
N LEU A 575 6.96 -13.62 -21.57
CA LEU A 575 7.25 -14.95 -22.10
C LEU A 575 8.25 -14.92 -23.26
N GLN A 576 8.18 -13.89 -24.12
CA GLN A 576 9.13 -13.75 -25.21
C GLN A 576 10.55 -13.52 -24.69
N ALA A 577 10.72 -12.64 -23.68
CA ALA A 577 12.02 -12.39 -23.08
C ALA A 577 12.58 -13.65 -22.40
N GLU A 578 11.72 -14.44 -21.75
CA GLU A 578 12.10 -15.73 -21.17
C GLU A 578 12.48 -16.77 -22.23
N CYS A 579 11.73 -16.84 -23.33
CA CYS A 579 12.03 -17.72 -24.46
C CYS A 579 13.39 -17.36 -25.09
N ASP A 580 13.65 -16.06 -25.29
CA ASP A 580 14.91 -15.57 -25.82
C ASP A 580 16.07 -15.87 -24.86
N ALA A 581 15.87 -15.66 -23.55
CA ALA A 581 16.86 -16.00 -22.52
C ALA A 581 17.15 -17.51 -22.48
N PHE A 582 16.10 -18.35 -22.57
CA PHE A 582 16.25 -19.80 -22.61
C PHE A 582 17.04 -20.25 -23.84
N LYS A 583 16.75 -19.70 -25.02
CA LYS A 583 17.54 -20.00 -26.23
C LYS A 583 18.99 -19.54 -26.11
N CYS A 584 19.25 -18.39 -25.48
CA CYS A 584 20.60 -17.95 -25.18
C CYS A 584 21.33 -18.96 -24.26
N LEU A 585 20.65 -19.53 -23.25
CA LEU A 585 21.20 -20.59 -22.40
C LEU A 585 21.46 -21.88 -23.20
N LEU A 586 20.57 -22.25 -24.13
CA LEU A 586 20.82 -23.38 -25.04
C LEU A 586 22.01 -23.14 -25.95
N GLN A 587 22.33 -21.91 -26.31
CA GLN A 587 23.54 -21.62 -27.10
C GLN A 587 24.79 -21.56 -26.21
N TYR A 588 24.66 -21.01 -25.01
CA TYR A 588 25.76 -20.73 -24.09
C TYR A 588 25.46 -21.30 -22.70
N PRO A 589 25.61 -22.63 -22.47
CA PRO A 589 25.22 -23.27 -21.21
C PRO A 589 25.95 -22.75 -19.97
N HIS A 590 27.17 -22.22 -20.14
CA HIS A 590 27.96 -21.63 -19.06
C HIS A 590 27.34 -20.37 -18.45
N LEU A 591 26.28 -19.82 -19.06
CA LEU A 591 25.53 -18.69 -18.54
C LEU A 591 24.47 -19.10 -17.50
N GLY A 592 24.22 -20.40 -17.28
CA GLY A 592 23.28 -20.91 -16.28
C GLY A 592 23.91 -21.83 -15.24
N ASP A 593 23.23 -22.00 -14.10
CA ASP A 593 23.55 -23.01 -13.10
C ASP A 593 22.99 -24.38 -13.52
N GLU A 594 23.71 -25.47 -13.19
CA GLU A 594 23.45 -26.84 -13.65
C GLU A 594 21.95 -27.23 -13.66
N ALA A 595 21.41 -27.49 -14.86
CA ALA A 595 20.03 -27.92 -15.05
C ALA A 595 19.90 -29.45 -14.98
N GLU A 596 19.08 -29.96 -14.06
CA GLU A 596 18.70 -31.37 -13.97
C GLU A 596 17.35 -31.61 -14.67
N VAL A 597 17.25 -32.65 -15.50
CA VAL A 597 16.19 -32.79 -16.52
C VAL A 597 15.10 -33.80 -16.12
N LEU A 598 13.82 -33.46 -16.32
CA LEU A 598 12.66 -34.37 -16.21
C LEU A 598 11.73 -34.35 -17.43
N ALA A 599 11.19 -35.56 -17.69
CA ALA A 599 10.09 -36.02 -18.55
C ALA A 599 10.27 -36.06 -20.09
N ARG A 600 10.01 -37.27 -20.64
CA ARG A 600 10.11 -37.65 -22.06
C ARG A 600 8.79 -37.41 -22.80
N SER A 601 8.85 -36.59 -23.83
CA SER A 601 7.86 -36.47 -24.92
C SER A 601 8.62 -36.46 -26.24
N ASP A 602 8.03 -37.07 -27.28
CA ASP A 602 8.68 -37.26 -28.59
C ASP A 602 8.97 -35.92 -29.31
N ILE A 603 8.22 -34.86 -29.01
CA ILE A 603 8.41 -33.51 -29.58
C ILE A 603 9.62 -32.79 -28.94
N PHE A 604 9.94 -33.11 -27.69
CA PHE A 604 11.01 -32.44 -26.95
C PHE A 604 12.32 -33.24 -26.91
N THR A 605 12.40 -34.39 -27.60
CA THR A 605 13.56 -35.29 -27.52
C THR A 605 14.88 -34.59 -27.86
N ARG A 606 14.94 -33.83 -28.96
CA ARG A 606 16.15 -33.09 -29.36
C ARG A 606 16.48 -31.95 -28.39
N LEU A 607 15.46 -31.27 -27.86
CA LEU A 607 15.65 -30.23 -26.85
C LEU A 607 16.22 -30.84 -25.56
N LEU A 608 15.71 -31.99 -25.13
CA LEU A 608 16.22 -32.74 -23.97
C LEU A 608 17.67 -33.18 -24.21
N GLU A 609 17.99 -33.73 -25.38
CA GLU A 609 19.37 -34.08 -25.74
C GLU A 609 20.29 -32.86 -25.65
N ARG A 610 19.84 -31.70 -26.11
CA ARG A 610 20.61 -30.46 -26.02
C ARG A 610 20.80 -30.01 -24.57
N VAL A 611 19.74 -29.99 -23.77
CA VAL A 611 19.78 -29.55 -22.37
C VAL A 611 20.61 -30.51 -21.52
N SER A 612 20.54 -31.82 -21.78
CA SER A 612 21.37 -32.85 -21.12
C SER A 612 22.83 -32.84 -21.58
N GLY A 613 23.19 -32.02 -22.58
CA GLY A 613 24.55 -31.96 -23.12
C GLY A 613 24.95 -33.14 -24.02
N ASN A 614 23.97 -33.93 -24.48
CA ASN A 614 24.19 -35.07 -25.37
C ASN A 614 24.48 -34.65 -26.83
N ILE A 615 23.98 -33.48 -27.25
CA ILE A 615 24.23 -32.90 -28.57
C ILE A 615 24.71 -31.45 -28.44
N SER A 616 25.50 -30.98 -29.42
CA SER A 616 25.97 -29.59 -29.45
C SER A 616 24.87 -28.60 -29.85
N TRP A 617 25.14 -27.31 -29.69
CA TRP A 617 24.24 -26.27 -30.21
C TRP A 617 24.13 -26.35 -31.74
N GLU A 618 25.24 -26.55 -32.44
CA GLU A 618 25.29 -26.66 -33.89
C GLU A 618 24.48 -27.86 -34.39
N GLU A 619 24.59 -29.01 -33.70
CA GLU A 619 23.81 -30.21 -33.99
C GLU A 619 22.33 -30.02 -33.71
N TYR A 620 21.97 -29.29 -32.65
CA TYR A 620 20.59 -28.97 -32.31
C TYR A 620 19.92 -28.10 -33.38
N VAL A 621 20.55 -26.99 -33.79
CA VAL A 621 20.00 -26.06 -34.79
C VAL A 621 20.02 -26.61 -36.22
N ALA A 622 20.86 -27.61 -36.50
CA ALA A 622 20.91 -28.27 -37.82
C ALA A 622 19.72 -29.19 -38.08
N GLY A 623 18.92 -29.53 -37.06
CA GLY A 623 17.70 -30.33 -37.22
C GLY A 623 16.44 -29.55 -36.86
N GLU A 624 15.33 -30.26 -36.67
CA GLU A 624 14.05 -29.66 -36.27
C GLU A 624 14.16 -29.14 -34.82
N THR A 625 13.95 -27.84 -34.66
CA THR A 625 14.00 -27.15 -33.37
C THR A 625 12.59 -26.90 -32.84
N VAL A 626 12.47 -26.82 -31.52
CA VAL A 626 11.20 -26.49 -30.88
C VAL A 626 10.88 -25.02 -31.15
N SER A 627 9.66 -24.75 -31.62
CA SER A 627 9.20 -23.38 -31.88
C SER A 627 9.06 -22.56 -30.61
N ASP A 628 9.19 -21.24 -30.72
CA ASP A 628 9.00 -20.27 -29.62
C ASP A 628 7.65 -20.47 -28.95
N THR A 629 6.60 -20.71 -29.76
CA THR A 629 5.24 -20.93 -29.25
C THR A 629 5.16 -22.16 -28.34
N GLU A 630 5.84 -23.25 -28.67
CA GLU A 630 5.86 -24.45 -27.81
C GLU A 630 6.71 -24.23 -26.54
N ILE A 631 7.81 -23.49 -26.64
CA ILE A 631 8.62 -23.11 -25.46
C ILE A 631 7.81 -22.21 -24.51
N MET A 632 7.13 -21.20 -25.05
CA MET A 632 6.29 -20.31 -24.25
C MET A 632 5.12 -21.05 -23.59
N LYS A 633 4.49 -22.02 -24.29
CA LYS A 633 3.47 -22.90 -23.68
C LYS A 633 4.03 -23.71 -22.51
N LEU A 634 5.26 -24.24 -22.62
CA LEU A 634 5.92 -24.93 -21.50
C LEU A 634 6.12 -23.98 -20.31
N MET A 635 6.56 -22.75 -20.56
CA MET A 635 6.75 -21.74 -19.51
C MET A 635 5.43 -21.36 -18.84
N GLU A 636 4.35 -21.19 -19.60
CA GLU A 636 3.01 -20.96 -19.05
C GLU A 636 2.57 -22.13 -18.16
N MET A 637 2.76 -23.38 -18.59
CA MET A 637 2.43 -24.55 -17.77
C MET A 637 3.24 -24.59 -16.46
N LEU A 638 4.52 -24.20 -16.50
CA LEU A 638 5.35 -24.08 -15.27
C LEU A 638 4.81 -23.01 -14.32
N ILE A 639 4.40 -21.86 -14.84
CA ILE A 639 3.78 -20.79 -14.06
C ILE A 639 2.46 -21.26 -13.46
N GLU A 640 1.64 -21.99 -14.23
CA GLU A 640 0.38 -22.53 -13.73
C GLU A 640 0.60 -23.41 -12.50
N VAL A 641 1.59 -24.30 -12.49
CA VAL A 641 1.86 -25.20 -11.35
C VAL A 641 2.77 -24.61 -10.27
N ALA A 642 3.21 -23.36 -10.41
CA ALA A 642 4.11 -22.70 -9.46
C ALA A 642 3.50 -22.56 -8.06
N ASP A 643 4.33 -22.74 -7.05
CA ASP A 643 3.98 -22.49 -5.64
C ASP A 643 4.10 -20.99 -5.32
N ILE A 644 5.12 -20.34 -5.87
CA ILE A 644 5.38 -18.90 -5.69
C ILE A 644 5.78 -18.29 -7.03
N VAL A 645 5.10 -17.20 -7.43
CA VAL A 645 5.45 -16.42 -8.63
C VAL A 645 5.96 -15.05 -8.20
N CYS A 646 7.18 -14.69 -8.62
CA CYS A 646 7.84 -13.42 -8.30
C CYS A 646 7.82 -12.50 -9.52
N SER A 647 7.17 -11.35 -9.47
CA SER A 647 7.11 -10.41 -10.61
C SER A 647 7.13 -8.94 -10.16
N THR A 648 7.00 -8.00 -11.10
CA THR A 648 6.76 -6.59 -10.78
C THR A 648 5.25 -6.29 -10.83
N PRO A 649 4.77 -5.20 -10.19
CA PRO A 649 3.38 -4.77 -10.26
C PRO A 649 2.86 -4.58 -11.69
N SER A 650 3.71 -4.03 -12.57
CA SER A 650 3.37 -3.82 -13.97
C SER A 650 3.19 -5.12 -14.73
N LEU A 651 4.19 -6.01 -14.70
CA LEU A 651 4.12 -7.31 -15.41
C LEU A 651 2.98 -8.19 -14.88
N ALA A 652 2.73 -8.19 -13.58
CA ALA A 652 1.61 -8.91 -12.97
C ALA A 652 0.22 -8.38 -13.37
N HIS A 653 0.15 -7.29 -14.14
CA HIS A 653 -1.07 -6.73 -14.70
C HIS A 653 -1.08 -6.76 -16.23
N THR A 654 0.06 -6.54 -16.89
CA THR A 654 0.15 -6.50 -18.36
C THR A 654 0.24 -7.88 -18.99
N GLU A 655 0.89 -8.83 -18.32
CA GLU A 655 1.03 -10.20 -18.83
C GLU A 655 -0.17 -11.05 -18.44
N ASP A 656 -0.94 -11.52 -19.43
CA ASP A 656 -2.20 -12.25 -19.20
C ASP A 656 -2.03 -13.49 -18.32
N HIS A 657 -0.96 -14.26 -18.53
CA HIS A 657 -0.66 -15.46 -17.75
C HIS A 657 -0.35 -15.14 -16.27
N LEU A 658 0.37 -14.05 -15.98
CA LEU A 658 0.64 -13.58 -14.62
C LEU A 658 -0.61 -12.97 -13.98
N LYS A 659 -1.37 -12.17 -14.73
CA LYS A 659 -2.62 -11.57 -14.28
C LYS A 659 -3.63 -12.65 -13.90
N LYS A 660 -3.81 -13.65 -14.76
CA LYS A 660 -4.67 -14.82 -14.49
C LYS A 660 -4.22 -15.56 -13.24
N TRP A 661 -2.92 -15.86 -13.13
CA TRP A 661 -2.38 -16.54 -11.94
C TRP A 661 -2.60 -15.72 -10.65
N LYS A 662 -2.35 -14.41 -10.69
CA LYS A 662 -2.58 -13.49 -9.56
C LYS A 662 -4.04 -13.49 -9.10
N VAL A 663 -4.99 -13.48 -10.04
CA VAL A 663 -6.42 -13.37 -9.74
C VAL A 663 -7.02 -14.71 -9.30
N GLU A 664 -6.66 -15.80 -10.00
CA GLU A 664 -7.28 -17.11 -9.82
C GLU A 664 -6.54 -17.99 -8.81
N ARG A 665 -5.21 -17.89 -8.74
CA ARG A 665 -4.37 -18.80 -7.95
C ARG A 665 -3.76 -18.19 -6.71
N ALA A 666 -3.36 -16.91 -6.68
CA ALA A 666 -2.70 -16.36 -5.49
C ALA A 666 -3.60 -16.42 -4.23
N ARG A 667 -3.02 -16.83 -3.10
CA ARG A 667 -3.68 -16.91 -1.78
C ARG A 667 -2.93 -16.13 -0.68
N GLY A 668 -1.67 -15.80 -0.91
CA GLY A 668 -0.89 -14.87 -0.10
C GLY A 668 -0.12 -13.88 -0.98
N ILE A 669 0.28 -12.75 -0.40
CA ILE A 669 1.03 -11.68 -1.05
C ILE A 669 2.32 -11.43 -0.29
N ALA A 670 3.45 -11.34 -0.97
CA ALA A 670 4.74 -10.96 -0.39
C ALA A 670 5.34 -9.82 -1.19
N ILE A 671 5.66 -8.70 -0.54
CA ILE A 671 6.27 -7.54 -1.17
C ILE A 671 7.67 -7.34 -0.62
N TYR A 672 8.66 -7.50 -1.48
CA TYR A 672 10.06 -7.22 -1.20
C TYR A 672 10.39 -5.78 -1.63
N GLU A 673 11.26 -5.10 -0.87
CA GLU A 673 11.60 -3.69 -1.08
C GLU A 673 10.37 -2.77 -1.18
N ALA A 674 9.38 -2.99 -0.30
CA ALA A 674 8.13 -2.23 -0.23
C ALA A 674 8.34 -0.71 0.00
N GLY A 675 9.52 -0.30 0.47
CA GLY A 675 9.94 1.11 0.56
C GLY A 675 10.13 1.77 -0.82
N GLY A 676 10.39 0.99 -1.86
CA GLY A 676 10.46 1.46 -3.25
C GLY A 676 9.15 1.36 -4.03
N MET A 677 8.04 0.95 -3.39
CA MET A 677 6.74 0.82 -4.04
C MET A 677 5.78 1.93 -3.65
N SER A 678 5.09 2.48 -4.66
CA SER A 678 3.96 3.37 -4.46
C SER A 678 2.77 2.62 -3.83
N ARG A 679 1.84 3.38 -3.24
CA ARG A 679 0.59 2.80 -2.73
C ARG A 679 -0.26 2.20 -3.86
N GLY A 680 -0.33 2.86 -5.03
CA GLY A 680 -1.04 2.35 -6.20
C GLY A 680 -0.49 1.00 -6.70
N ASP A 681 0.83 0.84 -6.71
CA ASP A 681 1.46 -0.43 -7.08
C ASP A 681 1.16 -1.53 -6.07
N LEU A 682 1.26 -1.24 -4.76
CA LEU A 682 0.87 -2.21 -3.72
C LEU A 682 -0.57 -2.67 -3.92
N TYR A 683 -1.49 -1.74 -4.15
CA TYR A 683 -2.92 -2.02 -4.32
C TYR A 683 -3.17 -2.91 -5.53
N SER A 684 -2.45 -2.68 -6.63
CA SER A 684 -2.56 -3.47 -7.86
C SER A 684 -2.09 -4.93 -7.71
N ILE A 685 -1.21 -5.18 -6.74
CA ILE A 685 -0.70 -6.52 -6.39
C ILE A 685 -1.49 -7.16 -5.25
N TRP A 686 -1.99 -6.41 -4.27
CA TRP A 686 -2.73 -6.96 -3.14
C TRP A 686 -4.20 -7.26 -3.50
N GLY A 687 -4.79 -6.40 -4.34
CA GLY A 687 -6.23 -6.42 -4.63
C GLY A 687 -7.07 -5.90 -3.46
N ASN A 688 -8.39 -5.99 -3.55
CA ASN A 688 -9.29 -5.37 -2.55
C ASN A 688 -9.87 -6.36 -1.52
N THR A 689 -9.45 -7.62 -1.57
CA THR A 689 -10.11 -8.69 -0.82
C THR A 689 -9.43 -9.10 0.50
N LEU A 690 -8.31 -8.48 0.88
CA LEU A 690 -7.55 -8.75 2.12
C LEU A 690 -6.94 -10.17 2.19
N LEU A 691 -6.18 -10.55 1.17
CA LEU A 691 -5.33 -11.75 1.30
C LEU A 691 -4.24 -11.53 2.36
N PRO A 692 -3.77 -12.58 3.06
CA PRO A 692 -2.56 -12.52 3.88
C PRO A 692 -1.43 -11.84 3.12
N CYS A 693 -0.75 -10.87 3.76
CA CYS A 693 0.24 -10.03 3.10
C CYS A 693 1.41 -9.71 4.02
N PHE A 694 2.62 -9.92 3.52
CA PHE A 694 3.84 -9.47 4.17
C PHE A 694 4.57 -8.43 3.32
N LEU A 695 5.03 -7.35 3.97
CA LEU A 695 5.85 -6.30 3.38
C LEU A 695 7.24 -6.33 4.02
N ALA A 696 8.29 -6.17 3.22
CA ALA A 696 9.65 -5.97 3.70
C ALA A 696 10.32 -4.75 3.07
N GLY A 697 11.13 -4.04 3.84
CA GLY A 697 11.99 -2.97 3.33
C GLY A 697 12.83 -2.32 4.43
N ASP A 698 13.44 -1.18 4.12
CA ASP A 698 14.29 -0.43 5.05
C ASP A 698 13.48 0.49 5.99
N GLU A 699 14.00 0.76 7.18
CA GLU A 699 13.48 1.73 8.16
C GLU A 699 13.82 3.20 7.82
N GLU A 700 14.77 3.45 6.91
CA GLU A 700 15.17 4.83 6.56
C GLU A 700 14.12 5.59 5.74
N PHE A 701 13.15 4.87 5.14
CA PHE A 701 12.06 5.42 4.30
C PHE A 701 12.53 6.51 3.33
N ILE A 702 13.26 6.10 2.28
CA ILE A 702 13.64 7.01 1.20
C ILE A 702 12.38 7.43 0.44
N PRO A 703 12.11 8.75 0.31
CA PRO A 703 10.95 9.21 -0.45
C PRO A 703 11.03 8.79 -1.92
N LEU A 704 9.90 8.35 -2.47
CA LEU A 704 9.78 8.02 -3.89
C LEU A 704 10.07 9.24 -4.77
N GLU A 705 10.57 8.96 -5.96
CA GLU A 705 10.74 9.97 -7.00
C GLU A 705 9.37 10.35 -7.58
N VAL A 706 9.09 11.65 -7.64
CA VAL A 706 7.85 12.23 -8.15
C VAL A 706 8.27 13.36 -9.07
N LYS A 707 7.94 13.24 -10.35
CA LYS A 707 8.44 14.09 -11.44
C LYS A 707 8.03 15.53 -11.23
N SER A 708 6.72 15.70 -11.03
CA SER A 708 6.02 16.97 -10.84
C SER A 708 6.27 17.63 -9.48
N TYR A 709 7.12 17.05 -8.61
CA TYR A 709 7.15 17.42 -7.21
C TYR A 709 7.51 18.89 -7.00
N HIS A 710 8.53 19.40 -7.70
CA HIS A 710 8.96 20.79 -7.56
C HIS A 710 8.30 21.74 -8.57
N ASP A 711 7.45 21.21 -9.45
CA ASP A 711 7.00 21.86 -10.66
C ASP A 711 5.82 22.80 -10.39
N ARG A 712 5.82 23.90 -11.12
CA ARG A 712 4.83 24.95 -11.01
C ARG A 712 4.32 25.37 -12.38
N ASP A 713 3.11 25.90 -12.41
CA ASP A 713 2.64 26.63 -13.58
C ASP A 713 3.10 28.09 -13.56
N GLU A 714 2.79 28.82 -14.63
CA GLU A 714 3.09 30.24 -14.81
C GLU A 714 2.44 31.14 -13.74
N HIS A 715 1.43 30.64 -13.04
CA HIS A 715 0.69 31.35 -11.98
C HIS A 715 1.18 31.00 -10.57
N GLY A 716 2.22 30.17 -10.43
CA GLY A 716 2.79 29.74 -9.15
C GLY A 716 1.94 28.67 -8.42
N ASN A 717 1.00 28.03 -9.10
CA ASN A 717 0.32 26.85 -8.60
C ASN A 717 1.23 25.64 -8.65
N MET A 718 0.98 24.67 -7.77
CA MET A 718 1.66 23.38 -7.83
C MET A 718 1.03 22.51 -8.91
N ARG A 719 1.84 21.98 -9.85
CA ARG A 719 1.33 21.04 -10.86
C ARG A 719 0.82 19.74 -10.22
N ASN A 720 1.49 19.27 -9.17
CA ASN A 720 1.02 18.19 -8.31
C ASN A 720 0.78 18.65 -6.88
N ARG A 721 -0.50 18.84 -6.55
CA ARG A 721 -0.96 19.29 -5.23
C ARG A 721 -0.87 18.17 -4.18
N PHE A 722 -0.71 16.93 -4.62
CA PHE A 722 -0.55 15.72 -3.80
C PHE A 722 0.89 15.18 -3.83
N GLY A 723 1.86 15.99 -4.26
CA GLY A 723 3.25 15.55 -4.41
C GLY A 723 3.85 14.98 -3.12
N ASP A 724 3.50 15.52 -1.94
CA ASP A 724 3.94 14.96 -0.65
C ASP A 724 3.33 13.57 -0.41
N ASP A 725 2.09 13.34 -0.85
CA ASP A 725 1.42 12.04 -0.77
C ASP A 725 2.01 11.02 -1.77
N ALA A 726 2.33 11.46 -2.99
CA ALA A 726 2.94 10.64 -4.05
C ALA A 726 4.31 10.09 -3.64
N ARG A 727 5.08 10.88 -2.87
CA ARG A 727 6.44 10.50 -2.43
C ARG A 727 6.48 9.46 -1.31
N LYS A 728 5.35 9.18 -0.66
CA LYS A 728 5.31 8.19 0.42
C LYS A 728 5.17 6.80 -0.14
N SER A 729 6.09 5.94 0.26
CA SER A 729 6.00 4.51 -0.04
C SER A 729 4.82 3.86 0.70
N ALA A 730 4.39 2.71 0.18
CA ALA A 730 3.36 1.92 0.85
C ALA A 730 3.82 1.43 2.23
N LEU A 731 5.11 1.07 2.35
CA LEU A 731 5.72 0.65 3.61
C LEU A 731 5.69 1.77 4.65
N GLU A 732 6.18 2.96 4.31
CA GLU A 732 6.23 4.12 5.21
C GLU A 732 4.83 4.47 5.74
N PHE A 733 3.83 4.51 4.86
CA PHE A 733 2.45 4.77 5.23
C PHE A 733 1.89 3.71 6.21
N LEU A 734 2.09 2.42 5.93
CA LEU A 734 1.56 1.34 6.78
C LEU A 734 2.27 1.26 8.13
N VAL A 735 3.57 1.55 8.18
CA VAL A 735 4.31 1.67 9.45
C VAL A 735 3.78 2.87 10.27
N ALA A 736 3.50 4.00 9.61
CA ALA A 736 2.98 5.20 10.25
C ALA A 736 1.61 5.03 10.92
N THR A 737 0.78 4.08 10.45
CA THR A 737 -0.50 3.73 11.11
C THR A 737 -0.29 3.20 12.54
N GLY A 738 0.94 2.80 12.87
CA GLY A 738 1.32 2.21 14.14
C GLY A 738 1.10 0.70 14.19
N TRP A 739 0.98 0.02 13.05
CA TRP A 739 1.00 -1.44 13.00
C TRP A 739 2.31 -2.00 13.58
N PRO A 740 2.30 -3.17 14.26
CA PRO A 740 3.55 -3.76 14.79
C PRO A 740 4.49 -4.24 13.67
N VAL A 741 5.71 -3.72 13.67
CA VAL A 741 6.77 -4.02 12.69
C VAL A 741 7.80 -4.95 13.29
N TYR A 742 8.14 -6.03 12.59
CA TYR A 742 9.25 -6.90 12.99
C TYR A 742 10.58 -6.29 12.54
N CYS A 743 11.37 -5.79 13.48
CA CYS A 743 12.73 -5.32 13.23
C CYS A 743 13.71 -6.51 13.31
N VAL A 744 14.49 -6.73 12.25
CA VAL A 744 15.48 -7.82 12.15
C VAL A 744 16.58 -7.65 13.19
N ARG A 745 16.97 -8.75 13.86
CA ARG A 745 17.97 -8.75 14.94
C ARG A 745 19.23 -9.43 14.45
N GLY A 746 20.06 -8.63 13.78
CA GLY A 746 21.44 -9.01 13.43
C GLY A 746 22.28 -9.27 14.67
#